data_AF-A0A812NRD2-F1
#
_entry.id   AF-A0A812NRD2-F1
#
_cell.length_a   1.000
_cell.length_b   1.000
_cell.length_c   1.000
_cell.angle_alpha   90.00
_cell.angle_beta   90.00
_cell.angle_gamma   90.00
#
_symmetry.space_group_name_H-M   'P 1'
#
loop_
_entity.id
_entity.type
_entity.pdbx_description
1 polymer ?
#
loop_
_entity_poly.entity_id
_entity_poly.type
_entity_poly.pdbx_seq_one_letter_code
_entity_poly.pdbx_strand_id
1 'polypeptide(L)'
;MSLASVALWVALCSCKEWIPFADEAPAPWQGVFGAPSNDVLFYLKPCQMPVCGSLDWKADPINEKDLACLKKDAQHEVRVNKQLSTLWNARELLSFAEGKAAKFDVANVITNLHRVAKATDRWQVKRDPRLQDLFRRGAEAVTHERASVRDIAKIQWAIGRLHFRDDVVEERMTDAILSHKGQFEPQGLSNIIWSFGFAQPSQPPLLEALLEAFSKKTFESDPQALSNVVWSLAKLLCCRTPFLQLVSLAALKKCQAFDPQGLANIAWSFATLQHSDIPLFSKICDTFMSGSAGWEPQNVVNMLWSCAKVQVSSESFLDAVAAEAMSTMEGWSCQGVANLLWGFAKLASVKAELFDKGEKAVRQKLRRFSPQNSVSVVWAFAKASLLTWDLLDLVASDVVLKAELSPQHFSSLMWACGASSLYHARLLTELSSKATASDPALDFNCQDLSNLAWSCAKLLWTDSPLLGVLAAGVEQQAHVFPSQNLAITVWSFGCLTYLHAPMMAVIMGQVPSAVAHLGPQGLANLAQGCAKQVFKHDALEMLAAEAAACLSSFSNQEFSMFLWSMGKLALGIDLIERAAMETKARCQLLNPQDISVLAWAFAHFTGGRDVLDLLSWEIMKNIADFSPQDLSNISWAFAAASLENAVMMSAVSKQALQKMDKFHAQDLSNMSWAFAKLGLTDETLFDAVAKAVHERVSTLLPQHLSLVSWSFAKLGLLNEAMMEAITREALVKVEDLDGQSVANLLWSCGVLCFNVSWLWRPLVHRALALGRLSGLEISNIAWGLHVLQQMDLLRPFLHRTAEWFLQTDAPGSSWADFANICKDANKAGMEESGLEAVHRGFCESFVGPLLGSLQRLRASGSSGSESWEALDSLEVSQHRLNLRSLGPQYTQEALKALGLSDENGDSSGSERSGFSGLSFLREARRQCRDALLEWQIPSVHSILAYAKWKVVHPSGAECVLAGRVFASQLPQAEEELVALLRPFATCERFAERVALLTLLQAMSESIGQRLEQLADFEGHVKLYLTHVPSLCTLGMLCQLLSTSPKISIHFAFDDAWRSFCGNPRVAAT
;
A
#
# COMPACT_ATOMS: atom_id res chain seq x y z
N MET A 1 -17.22 -77.86 36.49
CA MET A 1 -16.46 -77.67 35.23
C MET A 1 -15.01 -78.04 35.51
N SER A 2 -14.34 -78.77 34.62
CA SER A 2 -12.96 -79.24 34.82
C SER A 2 -11.94 -78.13 34.50
N LEU A 3 -10.73 -78.24 35.06
CA LEU A 3 -9.62 -77.26 34.93
C LEU A 3 -9.22 -76.96 33.47
N ALA A 4 -9.49 -77.86 32.53
CA ALA A 4 -9.23 -77.64 31.10
C ALA A 4 -10.17 -76.59 30.45
N SER A 5 -11.38 -76.41 30.99
CA SER A 5 -12.35 -75.41 30.49
C SER A 5 -12.07 -73.98 30.98
N VAL A 6 -11.26 -73.80 32.02
CA VAL A 6 -10.91 -72.47 32.58
C VAL A 6 -9.70 -71.87 31.84
N ALA A 7 -8.71 -72.69 31.47
CA ALA A 7 -7.54 -72.24 30.71
C ALA A 7 -7.90 -71.74 29.29
N LEU A 8 -8.93 -72.32 28.65
CA LEU A 8 -9.41 -71.89 27.33
C LEU A 8 -10.20 -70.56 27.38
N TRP A 9 -10.80 -70.24 28.54
CA TRP A 9 -11.59 -69.02 28.73
C TRP A 9 -10.71 -67.82 29.07
N VAL A 10 -9.64 -68.03 29.85
CA VAL A 10 -8.65 -66.99 30.22
C VAL A 10 -7.83 -66.52 29.00
N ALA A 11 -7.64 -67.36 27.98
CA ALA A 11 -6.93 -67.00 26.74
C ALA A 11 -7.76 -66.12 25.77
N LEU A 12 -9.07 -65.97 25.98
CA LEU A 12 -9.99 -65.24 25.09
C LEU A 12 -10.35 -63.83 25.58
N CYS A 13 -9.95 -63.43 26.79
CA CYS A 13 -10.20 -62.11 27.35
C CYS A 13 -9.03 -61.15 27.06
N SER A 14 -9.32 -59.96 26.53
CA SER A 14 -8.30 -58.93 26.27
C SER A 14 -7.76 -58.32 27.58
N CYS A 15 -6.48 -57.92 27.62
CA CYS A 15 -5.78 -57.39 28.80
C CYS A 15 -6.36 -56.10 29.44
N LYS A 16 -7.54 -55.62 29.01
CA LYS A 16 -8.19 -54.39 29.49
C LYS A 16 -9.23 -54.62 30.61
N GLU A 17 -9.43 -55.85 31.06
CA GLU A 17 -10.54 -56.22 31.97
C GLU A 17 -10.10 -56.64 33.40
N TRP A 18 -8.81 -56.52 33.73
CA TRP A 18 -8.25 -56.90 35.02
C TRP A 18 -7.74 -55.69 35.81
N ILE A 19 -8.01 -55.63 37.13
CA ILE A 19 -7.54 -54.55 38.04
C ILE A 19 -6.50 -55.15 39.02
N PRO A 20 -5.28 -54.59 39.12
CA PRO A 20 -4.27 -55.02 40.10
C PRO A 20 -4.52 -54.41 41.49
N PHE A 21 -4.06 -55.08 42.55
CA PHE A 21 -4.33 -54.75 43.95
C PHE A 21 -3.25 -53.82 44.55
N ALA A 22 -3.58 -52.53 44.78
CA ALA A 22 -2.97 -51.56 45.74
C ALA A 22 -3.56 -50.16 45.45
N ASP A 23 -4.03 -49.29 46.36
CA ASP A 23 -4.06 -49.21 47.83
C ASP A 23 -5.37 -48.48 48.24
N GLU A 24 -6.44 -49.21 48.56
CA GLU A 24 -7.56 -48.71 49.39
C GLU A 24 -8.50 -49.90 49.72
N ALA A 25 -8.62 -50.26 51.01
CA ALA A 25 -9.43 -51.38 51.46
C ALA A 25 -10.95 -51.01 51.42
N PRO A 26 -11.84 -51.85 50.86
CA PRO A 26 -13.28 -51.59 50.89
C PRO A 26 -13.89 -51.82 52.28
N ALA A 27 -14.90 -51.01 52.61
CA ALA A 27 -15.61 -51.02 53.88
C ALA A 27 -16.35 -52.37 54.17
N PRO A 28 -16.65 -52.70 55.45
CA PRO A 28 -17.01 -54.05 55.92
C PRO A 28 -18.34 -54.65 55.43
N TRP A 29 -19.05 -54.02 54.48
CA TRP A 29 -20.40 -54.40 54.06
C TRP A 29 -20.49 -54.93 52.63
N GLN A 30 -19.37 -55.13 51.93
CA GLN A 30 -19.34 -55.74 50.61
C GLN A 30 -18.86 -57.20 50.70
N GLY A 31 -19.78 -58.16 50.54
CA GLY A 31 -19.47 -59.59 50.57
C GLY A 31 -18.63 -60.04 49.36
N VAL A 32 -17.57 -60.80 49.62
CA VAL A 32 -16.72 -61.48 48.62
C VAL A 32 -16.87 -62.99 48.79
N PHE A 33 -16.98 -63.73 47.68
CA PHE A 33 -17.08 -65.20 47.65
C PHE A 33 -15.71 -65.83 47.34
N GLY A 34 -15.20 -66.75 48.19
CA GLY A 34 -14.06 -67.63 47.89
C GLY A 34 -12.94 -67.67 48.94
N ALA A 35 -12.49 -68.87 49.33
CA ALA A 35 -11.56 -69.17 50.42
C ALA A 35 -10.11 -68.64 50.22
N PRO A 36 -9.32 -68.46 51.31
CA PRO A 36 -8.00 -67.84 51.24
C PRO A 36 -6.92 -68.84 50.79
N SER A 37 -6.27 -68.55 49.66
CA SER A 37 -4.94 -69.07 49.34
C SER A 37 -4.12 -67.96 48.69
N ASN A 38 -2.85 -67.83 49.08
CA ASN A 38 -1.97 -66.66 48.88
C ASN A 38 -1.60 -66.28 47.42
N ASP A 39 -2.27 -66.80 46.39
CA ASP A 39 -1.88 -66.61 44.98
C ASP A 39 -3.02 -66.10 44.08
N VAL A 40 -3.72 -65.03 44.47
CA VAL A 40 -4.69 -64.35 43.58
C VAL A 40 -4.36 -62.86 43.46
N LEU A 41 -4.06 -62.40 42.24
CA LEU A 41 -3.54 -61.05 41.94
C LEU A 41 -4.54 -60.10 41.23
N PHE A 42 -5.79 -60.53 40.93
CA PHE A 42 -6.79 -59.70 40.22
C PHE A 42 -8.25 -60.07 40.54
N TYR A 43 -9.21 -59.14 40.36
CA TYR A 43 -10.67 -59.39 40.43
C TYR A 43 -11.47 -58.76 39.25
N LEU A 44 -12.71 -59.23 39.05
CA LEU A 44 -13.67 -58.81 38.01
C LEU A 44 -14.66 -57.73 38.51
N LYS A 45 -15.13 -56.84 37.62
CA LYS A 45 -16.08 -55.75 37.96
C LYS A 45 -17.43 -56.28 38.49
N PRO A 46 -18.06 -55.59 39.48
CA PRO A 46 -19.32 -56.02 40.11
C PRO A 46 -20.53 -56.21 39.17
N CYS A 47 -20.53 -55.54 38.00
CA CYS A 47 -21.65 -55.56 37.06
C CYS A 47 -21.77 -56.84 36.21
N GLN A 48 -20.88 -57.83 36.39
CA GLN A 48 -20.86 -59.06 35.59
C GLN A 48 -20.98 -60.36 36.40
N MET A 49 -21.34 -60.31 37.69
CA MET A 49 -21.66 -61.53 38.44
C MET A 49 -23.01 -62.14 37.99
N PRO A 50 -23.10 -63.45 37.68
CA PRO A 50 -24.38 -64.10 37.49
C PRO A 50 -25.14 -64.16 38.81
N VAL A 51 -26.39 -63.70 38.82
CA VAL A 51 -27.31 -63.95 39.93
C VAL A 51 -27.71 -65.43 39.89
N CYS A 52 -26.98 -66.27 40.62
CA CYS A 52 -27.41 -67.63 40.93
C CYS A 52 -28.16 -67.57 42.26
N GLY A 53 -29.44 -67.97 42.24
CA GLY A 53 -30.30 -67.92 43.41
C GLY A 53 -29.84 -68.84 44.54
N SER A 54 -29.99 -68.36 45.77
CA SER A 54 -30.29 -69.21 46.91
C SER A 54 -31.35 -68.54 47.77
N LEU A 55 -32.23 -69.37 48.32
CA LEU A 55 -33.30 -69.02 49.24
C LEU A 55 -32.74 -68.33 50.50
N ASP A 56 -33.62 -67.58 51.18
CA ASP A 56 -33.47 -66.96 52.50
C ASP A 56 -33.05 -65.48 52.54
N TRP A 57 -33.98 -64.61 52.13
CA TRP A 57 -34.07 -63.25 52.66
C TRP A 57 -35.50 -62.99 53.15
N LYS A 58 -35.68 -62.87 54.47
CA LYS A 58 -36.95 -62.48 55.10
C LYS A 58 -37.13 -60.98 54.90
N ALA A 59 -38.19 -60.61 54.18
CA ALA A 59 -38.58 -59.22 53.96
C ALA A 59 -39.28 -58.63 55.20
N ASP A 60 -39.04 -57.33 55.39
CA ASP A 60 -39.63 -56.42 56.37
C ASP A 60 -41.16 -56.25 56.18
N PRO A 61 -42.02 -56.22 57.22
CA PRO A 61 -43.49 -56.36 57.10
C PRO A 61 -44.27 -55.15 56.55
N ILE A 62 -43.64 -54.11 56.03
CA ILE A 62 -44.32 -52.83 55.74
C ILE A 62 -44.94 -52.73 54.34
N ASN A 63 -44.59 -53.60 53.37
CA ASN A 63 -45.04 -53.43 51.96
C ASN A 63 -45.98 -54.53 51.42
N GLU A 64 -46.70 -55.24 52.29
CA GLU A 64 -47.61 -56.32 51.85
C GLU A 64 -48.91 -55.83 51.17
N LYS A 65 -49.28 -54.55 51.31
CA LYS A 65 -50.49 -54.00 50.67
C LYS A 65 -50.28 -53.49 49.23
N ASP A 66 -49.06 -53.11 48.85
CA ASP A 66 -48.77 -52.59 47.50
C ASP A 66 -48.46 -53.69 46.47
N LEU A 67 -48.28 -54.94 46.92
CA LEU A 67 -47.98 -56.10 46.05
C LEU A 67 -49.22 -56.90 45.60
N ALA A 68 -50.43 -56.50 46.00
CA ALA A 68 -51.66 -57.22 45.67
C ALA A 68 -52.33 -56.80 44.35
N CYS A 69 -51.94 -55.67 43.73
CA CYS A 69 -52.62 -55.14 42.54
C CYS A 69 -52.01 -55.58 41.19
N LEU A 70 -50.87 -56.30 41.18
CA LEU A 70 -50.10 -56.62 39.95
C LEU A 70 -50.01 -58.13 39.64
N LYS A 71 -51.12 -58.85 39.70
CA LYS A 71 -51.14 -60.27 39.27
C LYS A 71 -52.36 -60.60 38.42
N LYS A 72 -52.21 -60.43 37.09
CA LYS A 72 -52.53 -61.50 36.11
C LYS A 72 -52.05 -61.30 34.65
N ASP A 73 -51.60 -60.12 34.20
CA ASP A 73 -51.12 -59.94 32.81
C ASP A 73 -49.58 -59.84 32.64
N ALA A 74 -48.81 -59.67 33.72
CA ALA A 74 -47.38 -59.32 33.66
C ALA A 74 -46.40 -60.46 33.26
N GLN A 75 -46.82 -61.72 33.15
CA GLN A 75 -45.88 -62.83 32.91
C GLN A 75 -45.42 -62.98 31.45
N HIS A 76 -46.17 -62.47 30.47
CA HIS A 76 -45.81 -62.57 29.04
C HIS A 76 -44.91 -61.42 28.57
N GLU A 77 -45.23 -60.17 28.95
CA GLU A 77 -44.47 -58.95 28.61
C GLU A 77 -43.04 -58.96 29.17
N VAL A 78 -42.87 -59.46 30.40
CA VAL A 78 -41.54 -59.59 31.04
C VAL A 78 -40.65 -60.60 30.30
N ARG A 79 -41.22 -61.60 29.63
CA ARG A 79 -40.46 -62.66 28.94
C ARG A 79 -39.87 -62.19 27.61
N VAL A 80 -40.58 -61.34 26.86
CA VAL A 80 -40.08 -60.75 25.60
C VAL A 80 -39.05 -59.66 25.88
N ASN A 81 -39.28 -58.78 26.87
CA ASN A 81 -38.29 -57.76 27.27
C ASN A 81 -36.99 -58.38 27.83
N LYS A 82 -37.08 -59.50 28.57
CA LYS A 82 -35.91 -60.25 29.05
C LYS A 82 -35.16 -60.98 27.93
N GLN A 83 -35.84 -61.33 26.83
CA GLN A 83 -35.18 -61.88 25.63
C GLN A 83 -34.58 -60.79 24.76
N LEU A 84 -35.23 -59.62 24.66
CA LEU A 84 -34.63 -58.45 24.06
C LEU A 84 -33.31 -58.17 24.77
N SER A 85 -33.29 -58.06 26.10
CA SER A 85 -32.09 -57.71 26.87
C SER A 85 -30.88 -58.64 26.66
N THR A 86 -31.06 -59.85 26.14
CA THR A 86 -29.96 -60.78 25.80
C THR A 86 -29.33 -60.57 24.43
N LEU A 87 -29.92 -59.75 23.56
CA LEU A 87 -29.41 -59.41 22.21
C LEU A 87 -28.56 -58.14 22.26
N TRP A 88 -27.44 -58.10 21.55
CA TRP A 88 -26.44 -57.01 21.69
C TRP A 88 -26.18 -56.22 20.40
N ASN A 89 -26.43 -56.81 19.22
CA ASN A 89 -26.19 -56.14 17.94
C ASN A 89 -27.51 -55.66 17.29
N ALA A 90 -27.40 -54.63 16.45
CA ALA A 90 -28.54 -53.97 15.83
C ALA A 90 -29.28 -54.89 14.85
N ARG A 91 -28.56 -55.75 14.11
CA ARG A 91 -29.16 -56.67 13.14
C ARG A 91 -30.01 -57.75 13.80
N GLU A 92 -29.55 -58.34 14.90
CA GLU A 92 -30.30 -59.33 15.69
C GLU A 92 -31.52 -58.71 16.35
N LEU A 93 -31.40 -57.49 16.85
CA LEU A 93 -32.52 -56.74 17.42
C LEU A 93 -33.64 -56.51 16.40
N LEU A 94 -33.28 -56.16 15.16
CA LEU A 94 -34.22 -56.00 14.05
C LEU A 94 -34.80 -57.36 13.59
N SER A 95 -33.97 -58.39 13.40
CA SER A 95 -34.42 -59.73 13.04
C SER A 95 -35.36 -60.34 14.10
N PHE A 96 -35.10 -60.07 15.38
CA PHE A 96 -35.96 -60.51 16.49
C PHE A 96 -37.29 -59.75 16.53
N ALA A 97 -37.29 -58.45 16.22
CA ALA A 97 -38.51 -57.65 16.09
C ALA A 97 -39.42 -58.18 14.97
N GLU A 98 -38.82 -58.51 13.83
CA GLU A 98 -39.50 -59.04 12.64
C GLU A 98 -40.09 -60.43 12.92
N GLY A 99 -39.28 -61.37 13.42
CA GLY A 99 -39.72 -62.75 13.70
C GLY A 99 -40.79 -62.89 14.80
N LYS A 100 -41.03 -61.84 15.59
CA LYS A 100 -42.06 -61.79 16.63
C LYS A 100 -43.02 -60.61 16.47
N ALA A 101 -43.13 -60.02 15.29
CA ALA A 101 -43.89 -58.80 15.05
C ALA A 101 -45.33 -58.85 15.57
N ALA A 102 -46.03 -59.99 15.39
CA ALA A 102 -47.41 -60.20 15.84
C ALA A 102 -47.58 -60.31 17.38
N LYS A 103 -46.48 -60.48 18.13
CA LYS A 103 -46.45 -60.60 19.61
C LYS A 103 -45.81 -59.41 20.29
N PHE A 104 -45.37 -58.41 19.52
CA PHE A 104 -44.74 -57.19 20.02
C PHE A 104 -45.82 -56.17 20.41
N ASP A 105 -45.96 -55.92 21.70
CA ASP A 105 -46.67 -54.75 22.20
C ASP A 105 -45.86 -53.45 21.99
N VAL A 106 -46.48 -52.33 22.33
CA VAL A 106 -45.90 -50.98 22.23
C VAL A 106 -44.61 -50.85 23.03
N ALA A 107 -44.56 -51.37 24.26
CA ALA A 107 -43.39 -51.28 25.13
C ALA A 107 -42.18 -52.04 24.56
N ASN A 108 -42.41 -53.19 23.91
CA ASN A 108 -41.38 -53.97 23.23
C ASN A 108 -40.83 -53.25 21.99
N VAL A 109 -41.69 -52.58 21.19
CA VAL A 109 -41.26 -51.77 20.04
C VAL A 109 -40.35 -50.63 20.47
N ILE A 110 -40.76 -49.84 21.48
CA ILE A 110 -39.97 -48.70 22.00
C ILE A 110 -38.65 -49.18 22.60
N THR A 111 -38.68 -50.25 23.39
CA THR A 111 -37.47 -50.83 24.01
C THR A 111 -36.51 -51.34 22.94
N ASN A 112 -37.01 -51.94 21.86
CA ASN A 112 -36.19 -52.39 20.75
C ASN A 112 -35.55 -51.20 20.00
N LEU A 113 -36.32 -50.17 19.64
CA LEU A 113 -35.80 -48.94 19.00
C LEU A 113 -34.67 -48.30 19.82
N HIS A 114 -34.88 -48.17 21.13
CA HIS A 114 -33.87 -47.60 22.03
C HIS A 114 -32.58 -48.42 22.05
N ARG A 115 -32.69 -49.75 21.97
CA ARG A 115 -31.53 -50.65 21.99
C ARG A 115 -30.82 -50.72 20.65
N VAL A 116 -31.54 -50.67 19.53
CA VAL A 116 -30.94 -50.52 18.20
C VAL A 116 -30.15 -49.21 18.12
N ALA A 117 -30.69 -48.11 18.66
CA ALA A 117 -29.99 -46.82 18.72
C ALA A 117 -28.75 -46.84 19.64
N LYS A 118 -28.74 -47.68 20.68
CA LYS A 118 -27.58 -47.87 21.58
C LYS A 118 -26.56 -48.91 21.09
N ALA A 119 -26.91 -49.74 20.12
CA ALA A 119 -26.04 -50.79 19.63
C ALA A 119 -24.73 -50.22 19.04
N THR A 120 -23.64 -50.97 19.21
CA THR A 120 -22.33 -50.58 18.71
C THR A 120 -22.31 -50.58 17.20
N ASP A 121 -22.96 -51.52 16.52
CA ASP A 121 -23.01 -51.70 15.07
C ASP A 121 -24.13 -50.93 14.34
N ARG A 122 -24.83 -50.02 15.03
CA ARG A 122 -26.03 -49.30 14.53
C ARG A 122 -25.89 -48.64 13.15
N TRP A 123 -24.69 -48.23 12.74
CA TRP A 123 -24.45 -47.63 11.43
C TRP A 123 -24.75 -48.58 10.27
N GLN A 124 -24.67 -49.90 10.50
CA GLN A 124 -24.91 -50.91 9.48
C GLN A 124 -26.39 -51.07 9.12
N VAL A 125 -27.31 -50.62 9.98
CA VAL A 125 -28.76 -50.82 9.82
C VAL A 125 -29.51 -49.53 9.49
N LYS A 126 -28.82 -48.40 9.29
CA LYS A 126 -29.46 -47.09 9.01
C LYS A 126 -30.39 -47.10 7.80
N ARG A 127 -30.10 -47.96 6.81
CA ARG A 127 -30.89 -48.12 5.57
C ARG A 127 -31.68 -49.44 5.54
N ASP A 128 -31.75 -50.16 6.65
CA ASP A 128 -32.46 -51.43 6.73
C ASP A 128 -33.98 -51.17 6.75
N PRO A 129 -34.78 -51.72 5.82
CA PRO A 129 -36.23 -51.51 5.78
C PRO A 129 -36.95 -51.92 7.07
N ARG A 130 -36.40 -52.88 7.83
CA ARG A 130 -37.00 -53.34 9.09
C ARG A 130 -36.92 -52.28 10.19
N LEU A 131 -35.92 -51.40 10.13
CA LEU A 131 -35.82 -50.25 11.01
C LEU A 131 -36.92 -49.22 10.71
N GLN A 132 -37.25 -49.02 9.44
CA GLN A 132 -38.34 -48.14 9.00
C GLN A 132 -39.70 -48.66 9.49
N ASP A 133 -39.96 -49.96 9.37
CA ASP A 133 -41.17 -50.60 9.93
C ASP A 133 -41.28 -50.38 11.45
N LEU A 134 -40.18 -50.60 12.17
CA LEU A 134 -40.14 -50.46 13.61
C LEU A 134 -40.41 -49.02 14.08
N PHE A 135 -39.90 -48.01 13.36
CA PHE A 135 -40.19 -46.60 13.62
C PHE A 135 -41.65 -46.23 13.31
N ARG A 136 -42.23 -46.74 12.21
CA ARG A 136 -43.65 -46.50 11.88
C ARG A 136 -44.58 -47.08 12.95
N ARG A 137 -44.32 -48.29 13.42
CA ARG A 137 -45.06 -48.92 14.53
C ARG A 137 -44.88 -48.15 15.85
N GLY A 138 -43.69 -47.60 16.08
CA GLY A 138 -43.42 -46.69 17.20
C GLY A 138 -44.27 -45.43 17.13
N ALA A 139 -44.34 -44.79 15.96
CA ALA A 139 -45.16 -43.60 15.74
C ALA A 139 -46.67 -43.88 15.81
N GLU A 140 -47.14 -45.04 15.35
CA GLU A 140 -48.53 -45.49 15.50
C GLU A 140 -48.94 -45.68 16.96
N ALA A 141 -48.04 -46.19 17.79
CA ALA A 141 -48.28 -46.34 19.22
C ALA A 141 -48.45 -44.99 19.93
N VAL A 142 -47.79 -43.95 19.42
CA VAL A 142 -47.88 -42.58 19.92
C VAL A 142 -49.22 -41.95 19.53
N THR A 143 -49.69 -42.11 18.29
CA THR A 143 -50.99 -41.54 17.84
C THR A 143 -52.21 -42.16 18.51
N HIS A 144 -52.13 -43.39 19.02
CA HIS A 144 -53.24 -44.05 19.72
C HIS A 144 -53.20 -43.88 21.25
N GLU A 145 -52.42 -42.92 21.77
CA GLU A 145 -52.21 -42.67 23.22
C GLU A 145 -51.73 -43.89 24.03
N ARG A 146 -51.08 -44.86 23.38
CA ARG A 146 -50.55 -46.07 24.03
C ARG A 146 -49.11 -45.91 24.53
N ALA A 147 -48.46 -44.79 24.21
CA ALA A 147 -47.08 -44.49 24.59
C ALA A 147 -47.05 -43.42 25.70
N SER A 148 -46.19 -43.61 26.71
CA SER A 148 -45.98 -42.59 27.73
C SER A 148 -45.16 -41.41 27.21
N VAL A 149 -45.21 -40.26 27.91
CA VAL A 149 -44.37 -39.08 27.63
C VAL A 149 -42.87 -39.45 27.62
N ARG A 150 -42.43 -40.40 28.46
CA ARG A 150 -41.05 -40.90 28.44
C ARG A 150 -40.73 -41.70 27.19
N ASP A 151 -41.70 -42.40 26.63
CA ASP A 151 -41.52 -43.20 25.43
C ASP A 151 -41.47 -42.36 24.17
N ILE A 152 -42.28 -41.30 24.08
CA ILE A 152 -42.19 -40.28 23.01
C ILE A 152 -40.76 -39.71 22.95
N ALA A 153 -40.18 -39.35 24.10
CA ALA A 153 -38.81 -38.84 24.16
C ALA A 153 -37.75 -39.88 23.74
N LYS A 154 -37.93 -41.16 24.08
CA LYS A 154 -37.03 -42.26 23.65
C LYS A 154 -37.09 -42.51 22.15
N ILE A 155 -38.29 -42.53 21.57
CA ILE A 155 -38.47 -42.69 20.12
C ILE A 155 -37.78 -41.52 19.40
N GLN A 156 -38.04 -40.29 19.83
CA GLN A 156 -37.43 -39.10 19.22
C GLN A 156 -35.90 -39.08 19.38
N TRP A 157 -35.38 -39.49 20.54
CA TRP A 157 -33.95 -39.64 20.74
C TRP A 157 -33.34 -40.68 19.80
N ALA A 158 -34.01 -41.81 19.58
CA ALA A 158 -33.58 -42.85 18.65
C ALA A 158 -33.60 -42.36 17.19
N ILE A 159 -34.61 -41.56 16.79
CA ILE A 159 -34.66 -40.91 15.46
C ILE A 159 -33.39 -40.07 15.23
N GLY A 160 -33.07 -39.17 16.17
CA GLY A 160 -31.87 -38.34 16.07
C GLY A 160 -30.58 -39.16 16.07
N ARG A 161 -30.45 -40.13 16.98
CA ARG A 161 -29.23 -40.95 17.10
C ARG A 161 -28.96 -41.82 15.87
N LEU A 162 -30.00 -42.29 15.18
CA LEU A 162 -29.89 -43.10 13.97
C LEU A 162 -29.88 -42.26 12.69
N HIS A 163 -30.18 -40.95 12.78
CA HIS A 163 -30.35 -40.04 11.65
C HIS A 163 -31.45 -40.54 10.71
N PHE A 164 -32.55 -41.02 11.28
CA PHE A 164 -33.69 -41.55 10.55
C PHE A 164 -34.57 -40.42 10.00
N ARG A 165 -35.11 -40.59 8.79
CA ARG A 165 -35.99 -39.63 8.09
C ARG A 165 -37.14 -40.39 7.42
N ASP A 166 -38.38 -40.07 7.80
CA ASP A 166 -39.61 -40.56 7.17
C ASP A 166 -40.72 -39.55 7.50
N ASP A 167 -41.28 -38.90 6.48
CA ASP A 167 -42.18 -37.75 6.64
C ASP A 167 -43.42 -38.07 7.49
N VAL A 168 -43.96 -39.30 7.36
CA VAL A 168 -45.14 -39.75 8.11
C VAL A 168 -44.81 -39.96 9.59
N VAL A 169 -43.63 -40.49 9.90
CA VAL A 169 -43.15 -40.63 11.27
C VAL A 169 -42.89 -39.25 11.89
N GLU A 170 -42.27 -38.34 11.15
CA GLU A 170 -41.94 -37.00 11.62
C GLU A 170 -43.18 -36.15 11.93
N GLU A 171 -44.19 -36.18 11.07
CA GLU A 171 -45.47 -35.47 11.28
C GLU A 171 -46.16 -35.97 12.57
N ARG A 172 -46.34 -37.29 12.69
CA ARG A 172 -46.98 -37.91 13.87
C ARG A 172 -46.22 -37.65 15.17
N MET A 173 -44.89 -37.70 15.14
CA MET A 173 -44.07 -37.39 16.30
C MET A 173 -44.15 -35.91 16.68
N THR A 174 -44.20 -35.00 15.70
CA THR A 174 -44.34 -33.55 15.92
C THR A 174 -45.63 -33.23 16.65
N ASP A 175 -46.77 -33.74 16.18
CA ASP A 175 -48.08 -33.51 16.80
C ASP A 175 -48.14 -34.01 18.24
N ALA A 176 -47.58 -35.19 18.48
CA ALA A 176 -47.55 -35.80 19.80
C ALA A 176 -46.65 -35.06 20.79
N ILE A 177 -45.47 -34.61 20.34
CA ILE A 177 -44.55 -33.79 21.13
C ILE A 177 -45.20 -32.45 21.49
N LEU A 178 -45.85 -31.78 20.54
CA LEU A 178 -46.53 -30.50 20.79
C LEU A 178 -47.68 -30.64 21.78
N SER A 179 -48.47 -31.71 21.66
CA SER A 179 -49.62 -31.99 22.54
C SER A 179 -49.20 -32.27 23.99
N HIS A 180 -47.99 -32.82 24.21
CA HIS A 180 -47.49 -33.19 25.54
C HIS A 180 -46.34 -32.31 26.07
N LYS A 181 -45.99 -31.22 25.37
CA LYS A 181 -44.77 -30.42 25.63
C LYS A 181 -44.58 -29.97 27.10
N GLY A 182 -45.67 -29.69 27.82
CA GLY A 182 -45.62 -29.27 29.24
C GLY A 182 -45.38 -30.40 30.23
N GLN A 183 -45.64 -31.66 29.83
CA GLN A 183 -45.59 -32.84 30.71
C GLN A 183 -44.20 -33.50 30.73
N PHE A 184 -43.31 -33.18 29.79
CA PHE A 184 -41.96 -33.74 29.76
C PHE A 184 -41.11 -33.24 30.94
N GLU A 185 -40.36 -34.16 31.54
CA GLU A 185 -39.27 -33.83 32.46
C GLU A 185 -38.11 -33.14 31.71
N PRO A 186 -37.24 -32.38 32.40
CA PRO A 186 -36.12 -31.68 31.77
C PRO A 186 -35.24 -32.57 30.88
N GLN A 187 -34.93 -33.78 31.33
CA GLN A 187 -34.14 -34.75 30.55
C GLN A 187 -34.87 -35.20 29.28
N GLY A 188 -36.20 -35.35 29.34
CA GLY A 188 -37.03 -35.71 28.19
C GLY A 188 -37.02 -34.62 27.12
N LEU A 189 -37.22 -33.36 27.53
CA LEU A 189 -37.12 -32.20 26.65
C LEU A 189 -35.72 -32.06 26.03
N SER A 190 -34.68 -32.22 26.85
CA SER A 190 -33.29 -32.15 26.39
C SER A 190 -32.97 -33.23 25.35
N ASN A 191 -33.39 -34.48 25.57
CA ASN A 191 -33.18 -35.57 24.61
C ASN A 191 -33.90 -35.34 23.27
N ILE A 192 -35.11 -34.75 23.31
CA ILE A 192 -35.86 -34.37 22.11
C ILE A 192 -35.10 -33.27 21.36
N ILE A 193 -34.71 -32.19 22.03
CA ILE A 193 -33.96 -31.09 21.41
C ILE A 193 -32.60 -31.58 20.88
N TRP A 194 -31.95 -32.50 21.61
CA TRP A 194 -30.70 -33.14 21.21
C TRP A 194 -30.81 -33.90 19.90
N SER A 195 -31.94 -34.56 19.67
CA SER A 195 -32.20 -35.26 18.41
C SER A 195 -32.11 -34.33 17.20
N PHE A 196 -32.51 -33.07 17.37
CA PHE A 196 -32.55 -32.09 16.29
C PHE A 196 -31.16 -31.63 15.84
N GLY A 197 -30.14 -31.77 16.68
CA GLY A 197 -28.75 -31.52 16.29
C GLY A 197 -28.23 -32.46 15.17
N PHE A 198 -28.92 -33.58 14.93
CA PHE A 198 -28.62 -34.52 13.83
C PHE A 198 -29.69 -34.52 12.74
N ALA A 199 -30.95 -34.29 13.12
CA ALA A 199 -32.10 -34.29 12.23
C ALA A 199 -32.96 -33.04 12.49
N GLN A 200 -32.75 -31.97 11.73
CA GLN A 200 -33.52 -30.73 11.85
C GLN A 200 -35.05 -31.01 11.87
N PRO A 201 -35.82 -30.29 12.71
CA PRO A 201 -37.25 -30.47 12.81
C PRO A 201 -37.94 -30.03 11.51
N SER A 202 -38.93 -30.79 11.08
CA SER A 202 -39.67 -30.57 9.82
C SER A 202 -40.56 -29.32 9.90
N GLN A 203 -40.92 -28.90 11.12
CA GLN A 203 -41.66 -27.67 11.39
C GLN A 203 -40.83 -26.73 12.29
N PRO A 204 -40.39 -25.55 11.81
CA PRO A 204 -39.63 -24.59 12.60
C PRO A 204 -40.26 -24.18 13.96
N PRO A 205 -41.60 -24.04 14.09
CA PRO A 205 -42.25 -23.71 15.37
C PRO A 205 -42.06 -24.76 16.49
N LEU A 206 -41.77 -26.02 16.13
CA LEU A 206 -41.58 -27.10 17.10
C LEU A 206 -40.41 -26.83 18.05
N LEU A 207 -39.28 -26.39 17.50
CA LEU A 207 -38.10 -26.06 18.29
C LEU A 207 -38.38 -24.88 19.23
N GLU A 208 -39.11 -23.87 18.75
CA GLU A 208 -39.45 -22.70 19.57
C GLU A 208 -40.31 -23.08 20.77
N ALA A 209 -41.36 -23.88 20.54
CA ALA A 209 -42.26 -24.35 21.59
C ALA A 209 -41.53 -25.21 22.64
N LEU A 210 -40.57 -26.03 22.22
CA LEU A 210 -39.77 -26.86 23.12
C LEU A 210 -38.74 -26.06 23.89
N LEU A 211 -38.11 -25.05 23.27
CA LEU A 211 -37.21 -24.13 23.98
C LEU A 211 -37.97 -23.28 25.00
N GLU A 212 -39.20 -22.84 24.70
CA GLU A 212 -40.04 -22.14 25.67
C GLU A 212 -40.40 -23.06 26.86
N ALA A 213 -40.77 -24.32 26.59
CA ALA A 213 -41.04 -25.31 27.62
C ALA A 213 -39.81 -25.62 28.48
N PHE A 214 -38.64 -25.78 27.86
CA PHE A 214 -37.38 -26.03 28.57
C PHE A 214 -36.91 -24.79 29.36
N SER A 215 -37.12 -23.58 28.83
CA SER A 215 -36.77 -22.31 29.50
C SER A 215 -37.37 -22.24 30.91
N LYS A 216 -38.63 -22.68 31.07
CA LYS A 216 -39.34 -22.73 32.35
C LYS A 216 -38.73 -23.72 33.36
N LYS A 217 -37.95 -24.69 32.89
CA LYS A 217 -37.34 -25.76 33.72
C LYS A 217 -35.81 -25.67 33.81
N THR A 218 -35.17 -24.66 33.22
CA THR A 218 -33.71 -24.50 33.10
C THR A 218 -32.95 -24.69 34.43
N PHE A 219 -33.44 -24.10 35.52
CA PHE A 219 -32.77 -24.21 36.82
C PHE A 219 -32.97 -25.56 37.53
N GLU A 220 -33.99 -26.33 37.15
CA GLU A 220 -34.26 -27.68 37.65
C GLU A 220 -33.46 -28.74 36.87
N SER A 221 -33.15 -28.46 35.59
CA SER A 221 -32.38 -29.33 34.71
C SER A 221 -31.02 -29.73 35.27
N ASP A 222 -30.63 -30.98 35.06
CA ASP A 222 -29.30 -31.46 35.38
C ASP A 222 -28.23 -30.89 34.39
N PRO A 223 -26.94 -30.96 34.74
CA PRO A 223 -25.85 -30.50 33.88
C PRO A 223 -25.85 -31.10 32.46
N GLN A 224 -26.19 -32.38 32.33
CA GLN A 224 -26.23 -33.06 31.05
C GLN A 224 -27.33 -32.47 30.15
N ALA A 225 -28.52 -32.26 30.70
CA ALA A 225 -29.65 -31.68 30.00
C ALA A 225 -29.34 -30.28 29.47
N LEU A 226 -28.69 -29.45 30.28
CA LEU A 226 -28.25 -28.10 29.88
C LEU A 226 -27.25 -28.15 28.72
N SER A 227 -26.18 -28.95 28.85
CA SER A 227 -25.13 -29.05 27.81
C SER A 227 -25.67 -29.58 26.47
N ASN A 228 -26.56 -30.57 26.49
CA ASN A 228 -27.17 -31.14 25.30
C ASN A 228 -28.02 -30.13 24.53
N VAL A 229 -28.82 -29.31 25.23
CA VAL A 229 -29.68 -28.31 24.59
C VAL A 229 -28.85 -27.26 23.87
N VAL A 230 -27.84 -26.66 24.53
CA VAL A 230 -27.01 -25.64 23.87
C VAL A 230 -26.12 -26.22 22.78
N TRP A 231 -25.63 -27.44 22.92
CA TRP A 231 -24.89 -28.14 21.86
C TRP A 231 -25.74 -28.30 20.59
N SER A 232 -27.03 -28.58 20.76
CA SER A 232 -27.97 -28.73 19.66
C SER A 232 -28.29 -27.41 19.00
N LEU A 233 -28.48 -26.34 19.78
CA LEU A 233 -28.62 -24.99 19.25
C LEU A 233 -27.42 -24.57 18.42
N ALA A 234 -26.21 -24.87 18.88
CA ALA A 234 -24.98 -24.61 18.14
C ALA A 234 -24.90 -25.41 16.83
N LYS A 235 -25.31 -26.68 16.83
CA LYS A 235 -25.41 -27.49 15.59
C LYS A 235 -26.45 -26.98 14.61
N LEU A 236 -27.52 -26.38 15.11
CA LEU A 236 -28.60 -25.77 14.32
C LEU A 236 -28.30 -24.31 13.94
N LEU A 237 -27.18 -23.73 14.40
CA LEU A 237 -26.86 -22.30 14.28
C LEU A 237 -28.00 -21.38 14.77
N CYS A 238 -28.74 -21.82 15.78
CA CYS A 238 -29.87 -21.10 16.34
C CYS A 238 -29.44 -20.31 17.58
N CYS A 239 -29.16 -19.02 17.39
CA CYS A 239 -28.78 -18.13 18.49
C CYS A 239 -30.02 -17.49 19.14
N ARG A 240 -30.23 -17.76 20.44
CA ARG A 240 -31.28 -17.12 21.25
C ARG A 240 -30.68 -16.53 22.51
N THR A 241 -30.23 -15.28 22.41
CA THR A 241 -29.52 -14.56 23.49
C THR A 241 -30.22 -14.66 24.85
N PRO A 242 -31.54 -14.44 25.00
CA PRO A 242 -32.19 -14.53 26.31
C PRO A 242 -32.14 -15.94 26.91
N PHE A 243 -32.25 -16.98 26.08
CA PHE A 243 -32.17 -18.36 26.53
C PHE A 243 -30.74 -18.76 26.91
N LEU A 244 -29.75 -18.34 26.12
CA LEU A 244 -28.33 -18.58 26.44
C LEU A 244 -27.94 -17.91 27.77
N GLN A 245 -28.43 -16.71 28.05
CA GLN A 245 -28.24 -16.05 29.35
C GLN A 245 -28.84 -16.85 30.52
N LEU A 246 -30.05 -17.42 30.35
CA LEU A 246 -30.66 -18.29 31.36
C LEU A 246 -29.83 -19.56 31.60
N VAL A 247 -29.35 -20.21 30.54
CA VAL A 247 -28.48 -21.38 30.65
C VAL A 247 -27.15 -21.03 31.31
N SER A 248 -26.56 -19.88 30.98
CA SER A 248 -25.34 -19.38 31.60
C SER A 248 -25.50 -19.23 33.12
N LEU A 249 -26.57 -18.55 33.55
CA LEU A 249 -26.87 -18.38 34.99
C LEU A 249 -27.06 -19.72 35.71
N ALA A 250 -27.73 -20.69 35.06
CA ALA A 250 -27.90 -22.03 35.63
C ALA A 250 -26.58 -22.81 35.69
N ALA A 251 -25.75 -22.73 34.64
CA ALA A 251 -24.45 -23.37 34.56
C ALA A 251 -23.47 -22.81 35.60
N LEU A 252 -23.45 -21.48 35.80
CA LEU A 252 -22.65 -20.83 36.84
C LEU A 252 -22.99 -21.34 38.24
N LYS A 253 -24.28 -21.52 38.55
CA LYS A 253 -24.74 -22.06 39.85
C LYS A 253 -24.40 -23.54 40.05
N LYS A 254 -24.33 -24.32 38.97
CA LYS A 254 -24.13 -25.78 39.00
C LYS A 254 -22.75 -26.22 38.49
N CYS A 255 -21.80 -25.30 38.35
CA CYS A 255 -20.55 -25.55 37.60
C CYS A 255 -19.76 -26.78 38.09
N GLN A 256 -19.67 -26.98 39.40
CA GLN A 256 -18.98 -28.14 40.00
C GLN A 256 -19.68 -29.49 39.77
N ALA A 257 -20.96 -29.49 39.39
CA ALA A 257 -21.73 -30.71 39.11
C ALA A 257 -21.60 -31.16 37.64
N PHE A 258 -21.01 -30.35 36.76
CA PHE A 258 -20.72 -30.74 35.39
C PHE A 258 -19.51 -31.66 35.33
N ASP A 259 -19.55 -32.61 34.40
CA ASP A 259 -18.35 -33.28 33.94
C ASP A 259 -17.56 -32.38 32.97
N PRO A 260 -16.25 -32.65 32.78
CA PRO A 260 -15.41 -31.89 31.84
C PRO A 260 -16.00 -31.77 30.43
N GLN A 261 -16.65 -32.84 29.94
CA GLN A 261 -17.27 -32.85 28.62
C GLN A 261 -18.47 -31.88 28.55
N GLY A 262 -19.33 -31.84 29.56
CA GLY A 262 -20.47 -30.93 29.64
C GLY A 262 -20.04 -29.46 29.65
N LEU A 263 -19.01 -29.11 30.42
CA LEU A 263 -18.46 -27.74 30.41
C LEU A 263 -17.84 -27.36 29.07
N ALA A 264 -17.04 -28.26 28.47
CA ALA A 264 -16.45 -28.03 27.16
C ALA A 264 -17.52 -27.87 26.06
N ASN A 265 -18.60 -28.64 26.12
CA ASN A 265 -19.74 -28.51 25.20
C ASN A 265 -20.46 -27.16 25.37
N ILE A 266 -20.66 -26.69 26.60
CA ILE A 266 -21.26 -25.36 26.84
C ILE A 266 -20.36 -24.28 26.23
N ALA A 267 -19.07 -24.27 26.55
CA ALA A 267 -18.12 -23.28 26.01
C ALA A 267 -18.09 -23.30 24.47
N TRP A 268 -18.00 -24.50 23.87
CA TRP A 268 -18.02 -24.69 22.42
C TRP A 268 -19.31 -24.18 21.79
N SER A 269 -20.45 -24.42 22.44
CA SER A 269 -21.75 -23.99 21.93
C SER A 269 -21.90 -22.48 21.92
N PHE A 270 -21.52 -21.82 23.01
CA PHE A 270 -21.55 -20.36 23.13
C PHE A 270 -20.62 -19.71 22.11
N ALA A 271 -19.39 -20.22 21.97
CA ALA A 271 -18.44 -19.72 20.99
C ALA A 271 -18.89 -19.94 19.54
N THR A 272 -19.48 -21.10 19.23
CA THR A 272 -20.02 -21.41 17.88
C THR A 272 -21.18 -20.49 17.52
N LEU A 273 -22.02 -20.15 18.50
CA LEU A 273 -23.13 -19.19 18.36
C LEU A 273 -22.68 -17.73 18.45
N GLN A 274 -21.37 -17.46 18.56
CA GLN A 274 -20.77 -16.13 18.70
C GLN A 274 -21.32 -15.34 19.89
N HIS A 275 -21.74 -16.03 20.94
CA HIS A 275 -22.24 -15.41 22.17
C HIS A 275 -21.14 -15.39 23.23
N SER A 276 -20.69 -14.20 23.61
CA SER A 276 -19.67 -14.01 24.65
C SER A 276 -20.31 -13.77 26.00
N ASP A 277 -19.96 -14.59 26.99
CA ASP A 277 -20.35 -14.46 28.39
C ASP A 277 -19.10 -14.61 29.27
N ILE A 278 -18.45 -13.48 29.55
CA ILE A 278 -17.15 -13.46 30.24
C ILE A 278 -17.22 -14.19 31.60
N PRO A 279 -18.21 -13.96 32.49
CA PRO A 279 -18.33 -14.70 33.75
C PRO A 279 -18.39 -16.22 33.57
N LEU A 280 -19.16 -16.72 32.60
CA LEU A 280 -19.27 -18.15 32.33
C LEU A 280 -17.93 -18.74 31.87
N PHE A 281 -17.28 -18.10 30.90
CA PHE A 281 -15.98 -18.55 30.39
C PHE A 281 -14.90 -18.55 31.47
N SER A 282 -14.79 -17.47 32.26
CA SER A 282 -13.86 -17.41 33.37
C SER A 282 -14.11 -18.52 34.39
N LYS A 283 -15.36 -18.80 34.74
CA LYS A 283 -15.69 -19.85 35.71
C LYS A 283 -15.36 -21.26 35.20
N ILE A 284 -15.54 -21.52 33.91
CA ILE A 284 -15.15 -22.78 33.26
C ILE A 284 -13.62 -22.93 33.29
N CYS A 285 -12.88 -21.88 32.96
CA CYS A 285 -11.42 -21.86 33.04
C CYS A 285 -10.93 -22.11 34.47
N ASP A 286 -11.54 -21.48 35.47
CA ASP A 286 -11.22 -21.70 36.89
C ASP A 286 -11.42 -23.16 37.32
N THR A 287 -12.47 -23.80 36.80
CA THR A 287 -12.79 -25.21 37.10
C THR A 287 -11.79 -26.18 36.46
N PHE A 288 -11.25 -25.84 35.29
CA PHE A 288 -10.13 -26.58 34.72
C PHE A 288 -8.84 -26.36 35.53
N MET A 289 -8.55 -25.12 35.93
CA MET A 289 -7.36 -24.79 36.73
C MET A 289 -7.37 -25.43 38.13
N SER A 290 -8.55 -25.64 38.73
CA SER A 290 -8.68 -26.30 40.04
C SER A 290 -8.53 -27.83 39.98
N GLY A 291 -8.58 -28.43 38.79
CA GLY A 291 -8.39 -29.87 38.60
C GLY A 291 -8.42 -30.28 37.13
N SER A 292 -7.24 -30.42 36.50
CA SER A 292 -7.11 -30.91 35.13
C SER A 292 -7.29 -32.43 35.02
N ALA A 293 -7.13 -33.16 36.12
CA ALA A 293 -7.28 -34.62 36.16
C ALA A 293 -8.70 -35.04 35.76
N GLY A 294 -8.83 -35.74 34.63
CA GLY A 294 -10.11 -36.19 34.06
C GLY A 294 -10.61 -35.37 32.86
N TRP A 295 -9.93 -34.28 32.50
CA TRP A 295 -10.17 -33.59 31.23
C TRP A 295 -9.49 -34.34 30.09
N GLU A 296 -10.29 -34.96 29.23
CA GLU A 296 -9.75 -35.54 28.00
C GLU A 296 -9.18 -34.45 27.08
N PRO A 297 -8.11 -34.76 26.30
CA PRO A 297 -7.49 -33.81 25.37
C PRO A 297 -8.47 -33.03 24.48
N GLN A 298 -9.52 -33.71 23.98
CA GLN A 298 -10.53 -33.09 23.12
C GLN A 298 -11.34 -32.00 23.87
N ASN A 299 -11.60 -32.18 25.16
CA ASN A 299 -12.34 -31.22 25.98
C ASN A 299 -11.49 -29.98 26.25
N VAL A 300 -10.20 -30.18 26.55
CA VAL A 300 -9.22 -29.09 26.76
C VAL A 300 -9.12 -28.21 25.51
N VAL A 301 -8.94 -28.79 24.32
CA VAL A 301 -8.81 -28.02 23.07
C VAL A 301 -10.12 -27.39 22.62
N ASN A 302 -11.28 -28.02 22.86
CA ASN A 302 -12.57 -27.41 22.56
C ASN A 302 -12.77 -26.16 23.43
N MET A 303 -12.41 -26.23 24.70
CA MET A 303 -12.49 -25.09 25.61
C MET A 303 -11.51 -23.98 25.22
N LEU A 304 -10.24 -24.31 24.92
CA LEU A 304 -9.26 -23.34 24.42
C LEU A 304 -9.72 -22.69 23.10
N TRP A 305 -10.20 -23.48 22.14
CA TRP A 305 -10.73 -22.98 20.88
C TRP A 305 -11.90 -22.01 21.10
N SER A 306 -12.77 -22.34 22.06
CA SER A 306 -13.91 -21.51 22.41
C SER A 306 -13.46 -20.17 22.99
N CYS A 307 -12.53 -20.21 23.95
CA CYS A 307 -11.87 -19.04 24.53
C CYS A 307 -11.22 -18.16 23.45
N ALA A 308 -10.50 -18.78 22.50
CA ALA A 308 -9.87 -18.09 21.38
C ALA A 308 -10.87 -17.45 20.41
N LYS A 309 -12.05 -18.07 20.23
CA LYS A 309 -13.11 -17.52 19.36
C LYS A 309 -13.81 -16.32 19.97
N VAL A 310 -14.09 -16.34 21.28
CA VAL A 310 -14.72 -15.21 21.99
C VAL A 310 -13.69 -14.20 22.55
N GLN A 311 -12.39 -14.46 22.36
CA GLN A 311 -11.26 -13.66 22.85
C GLN A 311 -11.27 -13.44 24.37
N VAL A 312 -11.56 -14.51 25.12
CA VAL A 312 -11.54 -14.52 26.59
C VAL A 312 -10.54 -15.54 27.09
N SER A 313 -9.50 -15.10 27.78
CA SER A 313 -8.52 -15.99 28.44
C SER A 313 -7.70 -15.23 29.49
N SER A 314 -7.10 -15.96 30.42
CA SER A 314 -6.04 -15.46 31.32
C SER A 314 -4.73 -16.20 31.05
N GLU A 315 -3.59 -15.58 31.34
CA GLU A 315 -2.28 -16.24 31.20
C GLU A 315 -2.18 -17.50 32.08
N SER A 316 -2.72 -17.46 33.29
CA SER A 316 -2.76 -18.62 34.19
C SER A 316 -3.50 -19.83 33.58
N PHE A 317 -4.60 -19.57 32.88
CA PHE A 317 -5.35 -20.62 32.18
C PHE A 317 -4.51 -21.19 31.02
N LEU A 318 -3.87 -20.32 30.24
CA LEU A 318 -3.01 -20.72 29.14
C LEU A 318 -1.78 -21.50 29.64
N ASP A 319 -1.25 -21.18 30.82
CA ASP A 319 -0.15 -21.93 31.46
C ASP A 319 -0.60 -23.34 31.85
N ALA A 320 -1.77 -23.46 32.47
CA ALA A 320 -2.34 -24.77 32.83
C ALA A 320 -2.60 -25.65 31.59
N VAL A 321 -3.16 -25.08 30.51
CA VAL A 321 -3.38 -25.81 29.26
C VAL A 321 -2.06 -26.23 28.61
N ALA A 322 -1.05 -25.34 28.62
CA ALA A 322 0.27 -25.65 28.09
C ALA A 322 0.95 -26.77 28.88
N ALA A 323 0.90 -26.73 30.21
CA ALA A 323 1.47 -27.77 31.07
C ALA A 323 0.83 -29.15 30.82
N GLU A 324 -0.51 -29.20 30.73
CA GLU A 324 -1.24 -30.42 30.40
C GLU A 324 -0.84 -30.96 29.01
N ALA A 325 -0.87 -30.10 28.00
CA ALA A 325 -0.47 -30.47 26.63
C ALA A 325 0.99 -30.94 26.57
N MET A 326 1.91 -30.26 27.26
CA MET A 326 3.32 -30.65 27.30
C MET A 326 3.52 -32.05 27.90
N SER A 327 2.61 -32.56 28.72
CA SER A 327 2.70 -33.93 29.24
C SER A 327 2.02 -34.99 28.35
N THR A 328 0.94 -34.65 27.63
CA THR A 328 0.08 -35.65 26.97
C THR A 328 -0.01 -35.57 25.43
N MET A 329 0.58 -34.55 24.77
CA MET A 329 0.39 -34.25 23.33
C MET A 329 0.64 -35.43 22.36
N GLU A 330 1.52 -36.37 22.70
CA GLU A 330 1.80 -37.54 21.86
C GLU A 330 0.55 -38.42 21.66
N GLY A 331 -0.34 -38.48 22.65
CA GLY A 331 -1.61 -39.21 22.57
C GLY A 331 -2.73 -38.44 21.86
N TRP A 332 -2.53 -37.16 21.52
CA TRP A 332 -3.60 -36.31 20.99
C TRP A 332 -3.90 -36.60 19.52
N SER A 333 -5.14 -36.33 19.11
CA SER A 333 -5.55 -36.38 17.71
C SER A 333 -4.87 -35.28 16.89
N CYS A 334 -4.75 -35.46 15.57
CA CYS A 334 -4.21 -34.42 14.67
C CYS A 334 -4.99 -33.10 14.79
N GLN A 335 -6.32 -33.20 14.94
CA GLN A 335 -7.19 -32.04 15.14
C GLN A 335 -6.93 -31.37 16.49
N GLY A 336 -6.68 -32.15 17.55
CA GLY A 336 -6.34 -31.60 18.87
C GLY A 336 -5.05 -30.78 18.83
N VAL A 337 -3.99 -31.32 18.20
CA VAL A 337 -2.72 -30.59 18.04
C VAL A 337 -2.90 -29.31 17.22
N ALA A 338 -3.64 -29.37 16.10
CA ALA A 338 -3.90 -28.19 15.26
C ALA A 338 -4.71 -27.11 16.00
N ASN A 339 -5.80 -27.50 16.70
CA ASN A 339 -6.64 -26.57 17.46
C ASN A 339 -5.90 -25.95 18.64
N LEU A 340 -5.00 -26.70 19.29
CA LEU A 340 -4.15 -26.20 20.36
C LEU A 340 -3.27 -25.06 19.85
N LEU A 341 -2.46 -25.33 18.82
CA LEU A 341 -1.53 -24.35 18.24
C LEU A 341 -2.30 -23.13 17.70
N TRP A 342 -3.42 -23.37 17.01
CA TRP A 342 -4.28 -22.30 16.52
C TRP A 342 -4.84 -21.44 17.66
N GLY A 343 -5.29 -22.06 18.77
CA GLY A 343 -5.85 -21.36 19.92
C GLY A 343 -4.83 -20.42 20.58
N PHE A 344 -3.61 -20.90 20.83
CA PHE A 344 -2.52 -20.08 21.39
C PHE A 344 -2.13 -18.93 20.46
N ALA A 345 -1.95 -19.21 19.17
CA ALA A 345 -1.65 -18.18 18.18
C ALA A 345 -2.77 -17.13 18.05
N LYS A 346 -4.04 -17.56 18.11
CA LYS A 346 -5.20 -16.67 18.00
C LYS A 346 -5.36 -15.76 19.23
N LEU A 347 -5.01 -16.25 20.41
CA LEU A 347 -4.99 -15.49 21.66
C LEU A 347 -3.70 -14.68 21.86
N ALA A 348 -2.80 -14.67 20.88
CA ALA A 348 -1.52 -13.95 20.92
C ALA A 348 -0.61 -14.33 22.11
N SER A 349 -0.72 -15.55 22.63
CA SER A 349 0.16 -16.09 23.67
C SER A 349 1.08 -17.14 23.05
N VAL A 350 2.34 -16.75 22.81
CA VAL A 350 3.32 -17.59 22.12
C VAL A 350 4.24 -18.26 23.15
N LYS A 351 4.08 -19.58 23.31
CA LYS A 351 4.91 -20.41 24.21
C LYS A 351 5.86 -21.25 23.38
N ALA A 352 7.11 -20.80 23.24
CA ALA A 352 8.09 -21.39 22.32
C ALA A 352 8.22 -22.92 22.48
N GLU A 353 8.38 -23.42 23.72
CA GLU A 353 8.50 -24.87 23.97
C GLU A 353 7.27 -25.68 23.55
N LEU A 354 6.07 -25.09 23.67
CA LEU A 354 4.82 -25.72 23.24
C LEU A 354 4.75 -25.81 21.71
N PHE A 355 5.16 -24.76 21.01
CA PHE A 355 5.23 -24.75 19.54
C PHE A 355 6.30 -25.73 19.04
N ASP A 356 7.47 -25.82 19.67
CA ASP A 356 8.52 -26.79 19.34
C ASP A 356 8.02 -28.24 19.50
N LYS A 357 7.31 -28.53 20.60
CA LYS A 357 6.71 -29.85 20.83
C LYS A 357 5.58 -30.13 19.83
N GLY A 358 4.77 -29.11 19.53
CA GLY A 358 3.73 -29.16 18.49
C GLY A 358 4.30 -29.47 17.12
N GLU A 359 5.40 -28.85 16.73
CA GLU A 359 6.10 -29.10 15.46
C GLU A 359 6.56 -30.55 15.38
N LYS A 360 7.18 -31.08 16.44
CA LYS A 360 7.59 -32.49 16.51
C LYS A 360 6.39 -33.44 16.35
N ALA A 361 5.26 -33.14 17.00
CA ALA A 361 4.04 -33.93 16.86
C ALA A 361 3.46 -33.86 15.44
N VAL A 362 3.51 -32.70 14.79
CA VAL A 362 3.10 -32.51 13.39
C VAL A 362 4.01 -33.34 12.47
N ARG A 363 5.34 -33.26 12.62
CA ARG A 363 6.31 -34.04 11.82
C ARG A 363 6.06 -35.55 11.90
N GLN A 364 5.71 -36.07 13.08
CA GLN A 364 5.41 -37.49 13.27
C GLN A 364 4.08 -37.94 12.65
N LYS A 365 3.07 -37.05 12.62
CA LYS A 365 1.67 -37.41 12.29
C LYS A 365 1.17 -36.82 10.97
N LEU A 366 1.97 -36.03 10.25
CA LEU A 366 1.55 -35.20 9.12
C LEU A 366 0.66 -35.92 8.08
N ARG A 367 1.03 -37.13 7.66
CA ARG A 367 0.24 -37.90 6.68
C ARG A 367 -1.20 -38.19 7.14
N ARG A 368 -1.47 -38.13 8.44
CA ARG A 368 -2.79 -38.32 9.06
C ARG A 368 -3.53 -37.01 9.31
N PHE A 369 -2.93 -35.86 9.02
CA PHE A 369 -3.62 -34.57 9.13
C PHE A 369 -4.67 -34.47 8.02
N SER A 370 -5.78 -33.79 8.27
CA SER A 370 -6.63 -33.30 7.18
C SER A 370 -6.00 -32.05 6.56
N PRO A 371 -6.38 -31.63 5.33
CA PRO A 371 -5.96 -30.35 4.77
C PRO A 371 -6.22 -29.18 5.72
N GLN A 372 -7.39 -29.16 6.37
CA GLN A 372 -7.74 -28.15 7.36
C GLN A 372 -6.76 -28.10 8.53
N ASN A 373 -6.36 -29.26 9.08
CA ASN A 373 -5.42 -29.30 10.20
C ASN A 373 -4.04 -28.79 9.77
N SER A 374 -3.57 -29.21 8.59
CA SER A 374 -2.27 -28.80 8.03
C SER A 374 -2.21 -27.28 7.83
N VAL A 375 -3.26 -26.70 7.25
CA VAL A 375 -3.37 -25.25 7.05
C VAL A 375 -3.47 -24.49 8.37
N SER A 376 -4.25 -24.97 9.33
CA SER A 376 -4.37 -24.34 10.65
C SER A 376 -3.05 -24.30 11.41
N VAL A 377 -2.20 -25.34 11.27
CA VAL A 377 -0.84 -25.34 11.83
C VAL A 377 0.01 -24.26 11.18
N VAL A 378 0.11 -24.24 9.85
CA VAL A 378 0.94 -23.25 9.13
C VAL A 378 0.47 -21.83 9.44
N TRP A 379 -0.85 -21.61 9.48
CA TRP A 379 -1.42 -20.32 9.89
C TRP A 379 -1.03 -19.95 11.32
N ALA A 380 -1.08 -20.89 12.27
CA ALA A 380 -0.74 -20.64 13.67
C ALA A 380 0.74 -20.26 13.83
N PHE A 381 1.64 -21.00 13.18
CA PHE A 381 3.08 -20.69 13.20
C PHE A 381 3.38 -19.35 12.52
N ALA A 382 2.73 -19.02 11.39
CA ALA A 382 2.90 -17.73 10.73
C ALA A 382 2.39 -16.58 11.61
N LYS A 383 1.21 -16.75 12.22
CA LYS A 383 0.61 -15.74 13.11
C LYS A 383 1.45 -15.51 14.37
N ALA A 384 2.12 -16.54 14.86
CA ALA A 384 3.06 -16.47 15.99
C ALA A 384 4.46 -15.97 15.59
N SER A 385 4.71 -15.68 14.30
CA SER A 385 6.04 -15.33 13.77
C SER A 385 7.11 -16.41 14.01
N LEU A 386 6.70 -17.68 14.02
CA LEU A 386 7.55 -18.86 14.23
C LEU A 386 7.62 -19.78 13.00
N LEU A 387 6.97 -19.43 11.88
CA LEU A 387 6.96 -20.28 10.70
C LEU A 387 8.35 -20.34 10.07
N THR A 388 8.90 -21.55 10.00
CA THR A 388 10.16 -21.85 9.30
C THR A 388 9.90 -22.36 7.89
N TRP A 389 10.90 -22.22 7.02
CA TRP A 389 10.83 -22.76 5.67
C TRP A 389 10.67 -24.29 5.68
N ASP A 390 11.36 -25.00 6.57
CA ASP A 390 11.28 -26.47 6.67
C ASP A 390 9.89 -26.97 7.05
N LEU A 391 9.21 -26.29 7.98
CA LEU A 391 7.85 -26.63 8.35
C LEU A 391 6.87 -26.33 7.20
N LEU A 392 7.08 -25.20 6.52
CA LEU A 392 6.28 -24.82 5.35
C LEU A 392 6.44 -25.83 4.20
N ASP A 393 7.66 -26.22 3.82
CA ASP A 393 7.93 -27.20 2.75
C ASP A 393 7.37 -28.58 3.08
N LEU A 394 7.50 -28.99 4.35
CA LEU A 394 6.94 -30.23 4.84
C LEU A 394 5.40 -30.26 4.70
N VAL A 395 4.72 -29.21 5.18
CA VAL A 395 3.26 -29.12 5.08
C VAL A 395 2.80 -28.92 3.64
N ALA A 396 3.53 -28.12 2.84
CA ALA A 396 3.27 -27.93 1.43
C ALA A 396 3.27 -29.25 0.67
N SER A 397 4.25 -30.12 0.94
CA SER A 397 4.34 -31.45 0.34
C SER A 397 3.12 -32.33 0.67
N ASP A 398 2.64 -32.29 1.91
CA ASP A 398 1.44 -33.03 2.33
C ASP A 398 0.15 -32.46 1.70
N VAL A 399 0.05 -31.13 1.59
CA VAL A 399 -1.09 -30.43 0.98
C VAL A 399 -1.16 -30.69 -0.52
N VAL A 400 -0.03 -30.61 -1.24
CA VAL A 400 0.04 -30.88 -2.69
C VAL A 400 -0.38 -32.31 -3.01
N LEU A 401 -0.08 -33.28 -2.13
CA LEU A 401 -0.50 -34.67 -2.28
C LEU A 401 -2.01 -34.88 -2.03
N LYS A 402 -2.71 -33.94 -1.39
CA LYS A 402 -4.15 -34.02 -1.08
C LYS A 402 -4.94 -33.23 -2.12
N ALA A 403 -5.82 -33.93 -2.85
CA ALA A 403 -6.45 -33.39 -4.05
C ALA A 403 -7.43 -32.24 -3.82
N GLU A 404 -8.12 -32.19 -2.67
CA GLU A 404 -9.24 -31.27 -2.40
C GLU A 404 -8.84 -30.13 -1.44
N LEU A 405 -8.78 -28.89 -1.97
CA LEU A 405 -8.61 -27.67 -1.20
C LEU A 405 -9.81 -26.75 -1.41
N SER A 406 -10.39 -26.25 -0.34
CA SER A 406 -11.41 -25.20 -0.39
C SER A 406 -10.76 -23.80 -0.50
N PRO A 407 -11.48 -22.77 -0.99
CA PRO A 407 -10.99 -21.39 -1.09
C PRO A 407 -10.31 -20.85 0.18
N GLN A 408 -10.88 -21.18 1.35
CA GLN A 408 -10.32 -20.80 2.65
C GLN A 408 -8.92 -21.39 2.89
N HIS A 409 -8.65 -22.61 2.41
CA HIS A 409 -7.32 -23.22 2.50
C HIS A 409 -6.30 -22.46 1.66
N PHE A 410 -6.65 -22.07 0.42
CA PHE A 410 -5.78 -21.26 -0.46
C PHE A 410 -5.43 -19.92 0.21
N SER A 411 -6.46 -19.19 0.62
CA SER A 411 -6.35 -17.88 1.29
C SER A 411 -5.46 -17.95 2.54
N SER A 412 -5.64 -18.97 3.39
CA SER A 412 -4.87 -19.12 4.63
C SER A 412 -3.42 -19.50 4.40
N LEU A 413 -3.13 -20.39 3.43
CA LEU A 413 -1.75 -20.77 3.07
C LEU A 413 -1.00 -19.58 2.45
N MET A 414 -1.64 -18.90 1.49
CA MET A 414 -1.07 -17.71 0.88
C MET A 414 -0.82 -16.62 1.91
N TRP A 415 -1.78 -16.38 2.82
CA TRP A 415 -1.61 -15.44 3.91
C TRP A 415 -0.43 -15.81 4.80
N ALA A 416 -0.23 -17.08 5.13
CA ALA A 416 0.89 -17.53 5.96
C ALA A 416 2.25 -17.31 5.27
N CYS A 417 2.35 -17.59 3.97
CA CYS A 417 3.53 -17.29 3.15
C CYS A 417 3.82 -15.78 3.13
N GLY A 418 2.81 -14.95 2.85
CA GLY A 418 2.94 -13.50 2.81
C GLY A 418 3.29 -12.88 4.16
N ALA A 419 2.63 -13.30 5.25
CA ALA A 419 2.86 -12.81 6.59
C ALA A 419 4.26 -13.15 7.13
N SER A 420 4.82 -14.27 6.70
CA SER A 420 6.17 -14.72 7.10
C SER A 420 7.25 -14.33 6.07
N SER A 421 6.87 -13.66 4.97
CA SER A 421 7.75 -13.34 3.83
C SER A 421 8.50 -14.56 3.28
N LEU A 422 7.88 -15.75 3.34
CA LEU A 422 8.46 -17.00 2.84
C LEU A 422 7.91 -17.32 1.46
N TYR A 423 8.78 -17.24 0.45
CA TYR A 423 8.45 -17.61 -0.92
C TYR A 423 8.69 -19.10 -1.18
N HIS A 424 7.63 -19.84 -1.47
CA HIS A 424 7.70 -21.28 -1.77
C HIS A 424 7.17 -21.60 -3.17
N ALA A 425 8.05 -21.55 -4.18
CA ALA A 425 7.71 -21.66 -5.60
C ALA A 425 6.72 -22.79 -5.95
N ARG A 426 7.01 -24.04 -5.56
CA ARG A 426 6.17 -25.21 -5.92
C ARG A 426 4.74 -25.10 -5.40
N LEU A 427 4.58 -24.76 -4.13
CA LEU A 427 3.29 -24.53 -3.49
C LEU A 427 2.53 -23.41 -4.19
N LEU A 428 3.17 -22.26 -4.43
CA LEU A 428 2.52 -21.11 -5.08
C LEU A 428 2.06 -21.44 -6.51
N THR A 429 2.88 -22.12 -7.31
CA THR A 429 2.52 -22.56 -8.66
C THR A 429 1.36 -23.55 -8.65
N GLU A 430 1.32 -24.49 -7.71
CA GLU A 430 0.22 -25.45 -7.58
C GLU A 430 -1.08 -24.78 -7.10
N LEU A 431 -0.97 -23.80 -6.19
CA LEU A 431 -2.13 -23.01 -5.76
C LEU A 431 -2.68 -22.16 -6.91
N SER A 432 -1.81 -21.55 -7.73
CA SER A 432 -2.24 -20.81 -8.93
C SER A 432 -2.88 -21.74 -9.97
N SER A 433 -2.25 -22.87 -10.30
CA SER A 433 -2.77 -23.80 -11.30
C SER A 433 -4.16 -24.33 -10.93
N LYS A 434 -4.38 -24.65 -9.64
CA LYS A 434 -5.69 -25.07 -9.12
C LYS A 434 -6.72 -23.95 -9.08
N ALA A 435 -6.31 -22.72 -8.75
CA ALA A 435 -7.21 -21.56 -8.74
C ALA A 435 -7.63 -21.12 -10.15
N THR A 436 -6.80 -21.39 -11.16
CA THR A 436 -7.01 -20.99 -12.56
C THR A 436 -7.65 -22.08 -13.43
N ALA A 437 -7.53 -23.35 -13.03
CA ALA A 437 -8.29 -24.44 -13.62
C ALA A 437 -9.79 -24.12 -13.48
N SER A 438 -10.52 -24.07 -14.60
CA SER A 438 -11.88 -23.52 -14.78
C SER A 438 -12.99 -24.29 -14.04
N ASP A 439 -12.82 -24.55 -12.75
CA ASP A 439 -13.79 -25.23 -11.91
C ASP A 439 -14.79 -24.20 -11.31
N PRO A 440 -16.07 -24.22 -11.73
CA PRO A 440 -17.11 -23.39 -11.13
C PRO A 440 -17.37 -23.69 -9.64
N ALA A 441 -16.69 -24.65 -9.01
CA ALA A 441 -16.81 -24.99 -7.59
C ALA A 441 -15.95 -24.12 -6.63
N LEU A 442 -14.97 -23.35 -7.12
CA LEU A 442 -14.14 -22.46 -6.28
C LEU A 442 -14.77 -21.06 -6.15
N ASP A 443 -15.81 -20.95 -5.32
CA ASP A 443 -16.42 -19.66 -4.97
C ASP A 443 -15.59 -18.94 -3.89
N PHE A 444 -14.60 -18.14 -4.31
CA PHE A 444 -13.82 -17.31 -3.39
C PHE A 444 -14.69 -16.17 -2.86
N ASN A 445 -14.85 -16.07 -1.54
CA ASN A 445 -15.49 -14.91 -0.95
C ASN A 445 -14.54 -13.68 -0.95
N CYS A 446 -15.07 -12.51 -0.58
CA CYS A 446 -14.32 -11.25 -0.56
C CYS A 446 -13.07 -11.30 0.33
N GLN A 447 -13.11 -12.02 1.46
CA GLN A 447 -11.94 -12.15 2.34
C GLN A 447 -10.84 -12.96 1.65
N ASP A 448 -11.19 -14.06 1.00
CA ASP A 448 -10.23 -14.91 0.32
C ASP A 448 -9.56 -14.16 -0.83
N LEU A 449 -10.34 -13.47 -1.67
CA LEU A 449 -9.80 -12.66 -2.77
C LEU A 449 -8.80 -11.59 -2.28
N SER A 450 -9.16 -10.85 -1.23
CA SER A 450 -8.30 -9.80 -0.67
C SER A 450 -7.03 -10.35 -0.01
N ASN A 451 -7.11 -11.48 0.69
CA ASN A 451 -5.95 -12.14 1.30
C ASN A 451 -4.98 -12.66 0.25
N LEU A 452 -5.51 -13.26 -0.82
CA LEU A 452 -4.70 -13.75 -1.94
C LEU A 452 -3.95 -12.60 -2.59
N ALA A 453 -4.64 -11.50 -2.93
CA ALA A 453 -4.03 -10.30 -3.50
C ALA A 453 -2.95 -9.72 -2.58
N TRP A 454 -3.25 -9.55 -1.29
CA TRP A 454 -2.31 -9.04 -0.29
C TRP A 454 -1.06 -9.91 -0.16
N SER A 455 -1.24 -11.23 -0.21
CA SER A 455 -0.14 -12.19 -0.12
C SER A 455 0.78 -12.10 -1.34
N CYS A 456 0.22 -12.01 -2.54
CA CYS A 456 0.99 -11.76 -3.76
C CYS A 456 1.81 -10.47 -3.65
N ALA A 457 1.19 -9.38 -3.19
CA ALA A 457 1.87 -8.10 -2.98
C ALA A 457 3.00 -8.18 -1.96
N LYS A 458 2.80 -8.87 -0.82
CA LYS A 458 3.84 -9.05 0.21
C LYS A 458 5.01 -9.90 -0.25
N LEU A 459 4.76 -10.86 -1.13
CA LEU A 459 5.79 -11.72 -1.72
C LEU A 459 6.41 -11.12 -2.99
N LEU A 460 5.93 -9.95 -3.44
CA LEU A 460 6.27 -9.37 -4.76
C LEU A 460 6.12 -10.38 -5.89
N TRP A 461 5.10 -11.24 -5.80
CA TRP A 461 4.88 -12.33 -6.75
C TRP A 461 3.78 -11.98 -7.76
N THR A 462 4.19 -11.77 -9.00
CA THR A 462 3.33 -11.40 -10.13
C THR A 462 3.02 -12.62 -10.99
N ASP A 463 1.95 -13.33 -10.66
CA ASP A 463 1.41 -14.41 -11.49
C ASP A 463 0.16 -13.92 -12.24
N SER A 464 0.32 -13.56 -13.51
CA SER A 464 -0.75 -12.94 -14.31
C SER A 464 -2.04 -13.77 -14.40
N PRO A 465 -2.00 -15.12 -14.58
CA PRO A 465 -3.22 -15.94 -14.57
C PRO A 465 -4.00 -15.83 -13.25
N LEU A 466 -3.34 -16.00 -12.11
CA LEU A 466 -3.99 -15.87 -10.80
C LEU A 466 -4.53 -14.45 -10.58
N LEU A 467 -3.74 -13.41 -10.88
CA LEU A 467 -4.18 -12.02 -10.72
C LEU A 467 -5.40 -11.69 -11.59
N GLY A 468 -5.50 -12.28 -12.79
CA GLY A 468 -6.67 -12.18 -13.66
C GLY A 468 -7.93 -12.79 -13.01
N VAL A 469 -7.82 -13.99 -12.46
CA VAL A 469 -8.94 -14.65 -11.74
C VAL A 469 -9.36 -13.84 -10.52
N LEU A 470 -8.40 -13.34 -9.74
CA LEU A 470 -8.68 -12.50 -8.57
C LEU A 470 -9.40 -11.21 -8.97
N ALA A 471 -8.94 -10.55 -10.03
CA ALA A 471 -9.55 -9.31 -10.51
C ALA A 471 -10.98 -9.52 -11.00
N ALA A 472 -11.24 -10.61 -11.73
CA ALA A 472 -12.58 -10.97 -12.19
C ALA A 472 -13.52 -11.33 -11.03
N GLY A 473 -13.02 -12.05 -10.01
CA GLY A 473 -13.80 -12.35 -8.80
C GLY A 473 -14.18 -11.08 -8.03
N VAL A 474 -13.25 -10.14 -7.89
CA VAL A 474 -13.51 -8.84 -7.25
C VAL A 474 -14.52 -8.02 -8.05
N GLU A 475 -14.42 -8.01 -9.38
CA GLU A 475 -15.39 -7.32 -10.26
C GLU A 475 -16.82 -7.81 -10.03
N GLN A 476 -17.03 -9.13 -9.93
CA GLN A 476 -18.36 -9.72 -9.71
C GLN A 476 -18.92 -9.44 -8.31
N GLN A 477 -18.06 -9.43 -7.29
CA GLN A 477 -18.46 -9.37 -5.88
C GLN A 477 -18.28 -8.00 -5.23
N ALA A 478 -17.83 -6.98 -5.96
CA ALA A 478 -17.48 -5.67 -5.39
C ALA A 478 -18.61 -5.12 -4.49
N HIS A 479 -19.87 -5.26 -4.90
CA HIS A 479 -21.05 -4.71 -4.20
C HIS A 479 -21.27 -5.25 -2.78
N VAL A 480 -20.72 -6.41 -2.44
CA VAL A 480 -20.75 -7.02 -1.09
C VAL A 480 -19.40 -7.00 -0.40
N PHE A 481 -18.39 -6.37 -1.02
CA PHE A 481 -17.02 -6.38 -0.54
C PHE A 481 -16.86 -5.40 0.63
N PRO A 482 -16.35 -5.85 1.80
CA PRO A 482 -16.09 -4.95 2.91
C PRO A 482 -15.11 -3.84 2.51
N SER A 483 -15.35 -2.61 2.98
CA SER A 483 -14.55 -1.42 2.60
C SER A 483 -13.05 -1.62 2.83
N GLN A 484 -12.66 -2.25 3.95
CA GLN A 484 -11.25 -2.51 4.25
C GLN A 484 -10.61 -3.50 3.27
N ASN A 485 -11.36 -4.52 2.86
CA ASN A 485 -10.88 -5.51 1.91
C ASN A 485 -10.72 -4.91 0.51
N LEU A 486 -11.61 -3.99 0.10
CA LEU A 486 -11.46 -3.23 -1.15
C LEU A 486 -10.15 -2.45 -1.16
N ALA A 487 -9.88 -1.70 -0.09
CA ALA A 487 -8.67 -0.89 0.03
C ALA A 487 -7.39 -1.75 -0.03
N ILE A 488 -7.38 -2.90 0.67
CA ILE A 488 -6.26 -3.85 0.64
C ILE A 488 -6.06 -4.43 -0.77
N THR A 489 -7.13 -4.77 -1.50
CA THR A 489 -7.02 -5.27 -2.87
C THR A 489 -6.41 -4.21 -3.80
N VAL A 490 -6.89 -2.96 -3.75
CA VAL A 490 -6.35 -1.86 -4.57
C VAL A 490 -4.88 -1.61 -4.25
N TRP A 491 -4.52 -1.57 -2.97
CA TRP A 491 -3.13 -1.46 -2.53
C TRP A 491 -2.24 -2.59 -3.08
N SER A 492 -2.75 -3.82 -3.04
CA SER A 492 -2.01 -5.02 -3.46
C SER A 492 -1.69 -4.99 -4.95
N PHE A 493 -2.69 -4.70 -5.79
CA PHE A 493 -2.51 -4.55 -7.23
C PHE A 493 -1.56 -3.39 -7.56
N GLY A 494 -1.62 -2.30 -6.79
CA GLY A 494 -0.68 -1.20 -6.93
C GLY A 494 0.77 -1.56 -6.57
N CYS A 495 0.99 -2.37 -5.53
CA CYS A 495 2.33 -2.86 -5.18
C CYS A 495 2.93 -3.78 -6.25
N LEU A 496 2.08 -4.53 -6.95
CA LEU A 496 2.46 -5.42 -8.04
C LEU A 496 2.53 -4.71 -9.40
N THR A 497 2.20 -3.41 -9.46
CA THR A 497 2.12 -2.62 -10.70
C THR A 497 1.25 -3.27 -11.79
N TYR A 498 0.21 -4.01 -11.37
CA TYR A 498 -0.70 -4.72 -12.27
C TYR A 498 -2.03 -3.97 -12.35
N LEU A 499 -2.28 -3.29 -13.47
CA LEU A 499 -3.51 -2.52 -13.69
C LEU A 499 -4.59 -3.36 -14.38
N HIS A 500 -5.67 -3.65 -13.67
CA HIS A 500 -6.91 -4.23 -14.24
C HIS A 500 -8.02 -3.19 -14.26
N ALA A 501 -8.14 -2.47 -15.38
CA ALA A 501 -9.03 -1.31 -15.51
C ALA A 501 -10.51 -1.57 -15.16
N PRO A 502 -11.15 -2.69 -15.57
CA PRO A 502 -12.55 -2.97 -15.21
C PRO A 502 -12.76 -3.09 -13.70
N MET A 503 -11.89 -3.83 -13.02
CA MET A 503 -11.93 -3.99 -11.56
C MET A 503 -11.76 -2.62 -10.87
N MET A 504 -10.78 -1.82 -11.29
CA MET A 504 -10.54 -0.50 -10.71
C MET A 504 -11.74 0.43 -10.89
N ALA A 505 -12.41 0.42 -12.04
CA ALA A 505 -13.60 1.22 -12.30
C ALA A 505 -14.77 0.83 -11.38
N VAL A 506 -15.02 -0.48 -11.22
CA VAL A 506 -16.09 -0.97 -10.34
C VAL A 506 -15.82 -0.63 -8.87
N ILE A 507 -14.58 -0.81 -8.40
CA ILE A 507 -14.20 -0.45 -7.03
C ILE A 507 -14.36 1.06 -6.81
N MET A 508 -13.85 1.91 -7.73
CA MET A 508 -13.97 3.36 -7.58
C MET A 508 -15.42 3.85 -7.62
N GLY A 509 -16.31 3.18 -8.35
CA GLY A 509 -17.75 3.46 -8.32
C GLY A 509 -18.41 3.24 -6.96
N GLN A 510 -17.80 2.44 -6.08
CA GLN A 510 -18.32 2.13 -4.74
C GLN A 510 -17.67 2.94 -3.62
N VAL A 511 -16.54 3.57 -3.88
CA VAL A 511 -15.86 4.46 -2.92
C VAL A 511 -16.82 5.49 -2.32
N PRO A 512 -17.74 6.16 -3.05
CA PRO A 512 -18.62 7.18 -2.46
C PRO A 512 -19.50 6.66 -1.31
N SER A 513 -19.97 5.40 -1.36
CA SER A 513 -20.75 4.79 -0.29
C SER A 513 -19.88 4.14 0.79
N ALA A 514 -18.66 3.73 0.44
CA ALA A 514 -17.74 3.04 1.33
C ALA A 514 -16.86 3.98 2.16
N VAL A 515 -16.62 5.22 1.71
CA VAL A 515 -15.59 6.13 2.25
C VAL A 515 -15.77 6.45 3.73
N ALA A 516 -17.01 6.68 4.19
CA ALA A 516 -17.32 6.96 5.60
C ALA A 516 -17.04 5.77 6.54
N HIS A 517 -16.90 4.56 5.99
CA HIS A 517 -16.58 3.34 6.73
C HIS A 517 -15.10 2.94 6.61
N LEU A 518 -14.31 3.68 5.83
CA LEU A 518 -12.87 3.48 5.74
C LEU A 518 -12.19 4.19 6.91
N GLY A 519 -11.50 3.43 7.76
CA GLY A 519 -10.57 4.01 8.73
C GLY A 519 -9.30 4.55 8.04
N PRO A 520 -8.40 5.20 8.79
CA PRO A 520 -7.14 5.76 8.28
C PRO A 520 -6.34 4.83 7.37
N GLN A 521 -6.19 3.57 7.80
CA GLN A 521 -5.49 2.55 7.03
C GLN A 521 -6.15 2.27 5.68
N GLY A 522 -7.49 2.23 5.64
CA GLY A 522 -8.25 2.01 4.41
C GLY A 522 -8.10 3.16 3.42
N LEU A 523 -8.19 4.40 3.91
CA LEU A 523 -7.99 5.62 3.12
C LEU A 523 -6.56 5.66 2.53
N ALA A 524 -5.54 5.40 3.35
CA ALA A 524 -4.14 5.33 2.94
C ALA A 524 -3.87 4.24 1.89
N ASN A 525 -4.38 3.03 2.11
CA ASN A 525 -4.17 1.90 1.21
C ASN A 525 -4.81 2.14 -0.17
N LEU A 526 -6.04 2.67 -0.20
CA LEU A 526 -6.75 2.93 -1.44
C LEU A 526 -6.06 4.05 -2.25
N ALA A 527 -5.72 5.16 -1.59
CA ALA A 527 -4.95 6.24 -2.21
C ALA A 527 -3.61 5.74 -2.77
N GLN A 528 -2.87 4.96 -1.98
CA GLN A 528 -1.56 4.45 -2.37
C GLN A 528 -1.64 3.48 -3.54
N GLY A 529 -2.62 2.57 -3.56
CA GLY A 529 -2.83 1.65 -4.66
C GLY A 529 -3.14 2.37 -5.98
N CYS A 530 -3.95 3.43 -5.93
CA CYS A 530 -4.22 4.28 -7.09
C CYS A 530 -2.97 5.06 -7.53
N ALA A 531 -2.23 5.68 -6.59
CA ALA A 531 -1.04 6.48 -6.89
C ALA A 531 0.11 5.64 -7.47
N LYS A 532 0.29 4.38 -7.02
CA LYS A 532 1.28 3.47 -7.60
C LYS A 532 0.96 3.09 -9.05
N GLN A 533 -0.33 3.04 -9.41
CA GLN A 533 -0.81 2.75 -10.76
C GLN A 533 -1.06 4.01 -11.60
N VAL A 534 -0.88 5.20 -11.03
CA VAL A 534 -1.22 6.50 -11.64
C VAL A 534 -2.69 6.54 -12.11
N PHE A 535 -3.58 5.87 -11.38
CA PHE A 535 -5.00 5.79 -11.68
C PHE A 535 -5.73 6.98 -11.04
N LYS A 536 -6.33 7.85 -11.86
CA LYS A 536 -7.11 9.02 -11.43
C LYS A 536 -8.61 8.76 -11.58
N HIS A 537 -9.39 9.20 -10.60
CA HIS A 537 -10.85 9.10 -10.60
C HIS A 537 -11.45 10.14 -9.65
N ASP A 538 -12.60 10.72 -9.99
CA ASP A 538 -13.24 11.80 -9.22
C ASP A 538 -13.56 11.40 -7.76
N ALA A 539 -13.82 10.11 -7.53
CA ALA A 539 -14.05 9.58 -6.19
C ALA A 539 -12.85 9.74 -5.22
N LEU A 540 -11.64 9.97 -5.73
CA LEU A 540 -10.46 10.23 -4.90
C LEU A 540 -10.52 11.60 -4.21
N GLU A 541 -11.26 12.58 -4.74
CA GLU A 541 -11.48 13.86 -4.06
C GLU A 541 -12.38 13.70 -2.83
N MET A 542 -13.38 12.83 -2.89
CA MET A 542 -14.20 12.48 -1.72
C MET A 542 -13.36 11.78 -0.64
N LEU A 543 -12.42 10.93 -1.06
CA LEU A 543 -11.48 10.27 -0.16
C LEU A 543 -10.50 11.25 0.48
N ALA A 544 -10.05 12.28 -0.26
CA ALA A 544 -9.25 13.38 0.29
C ALA A 544 -10.04 14.18 1.34
N ALA A 545 -11.32 14.48 1.09
CA ALA A 545 -12.19 15.20 2.01
C ALA A 545 -12.44 14.42 3.32
N GLU A 546 -12.70 13.11 3.23
CA GLU A 546 -12.89 12.25 4.42
C GLU A 546 -11.59 12.14 5.24
N ALA A 547 -10.45 11.93 4.57
CA ALA A 547 -9.15 11.90 5.24
C ALA A 547 -8.87 13.23 5.96
N ALA A 548 -9.19 14.37 5.35
CA ALA A 548 -9.04 15.70 5.94
C ALA A 548 -9.83 15.87 7.25
N ALA A 549 -10.90 15.11 7.46
CA ALA A 549 -11.68 15.11 8.71
C ALA A 549 -11.03 14.27 9.82
N CYS A 550 -10.16 13.31 9.48
CA CYS A 550 -9.63 12.34 10.45
C CYS A 550 -8.09 12.20 10.44
N LEU A 551 -7.34 13.12 9.84
CA LEU A 551 -5.85 13.10 9.78
C LEU A 551 -5.19 12.84 11.14
N SER A 552 -5.72 13.41 12.22
CA SER A 552 -5.21 13.24 13.59
C SER A 552 -5.23 11.79 14.10
N SER A 553 -6.00 10.91 13.46
CA SER A 553 -6.10 9.49 13.79
C SER A 553 -5.19 8.58 12.97
N PHE A 554 -4.53 9.10 11.92
CA PHE A 554 -3.59 8.34 11.11
C PHE A 554 -2.33 8.00 11.92
N SER A 555 -1.71 6.85 11.68
CA SER A 555 -0.31 6.66 12.06
C SER A 555 0.62 7.55 11.18
N ASN A 556 1.87 7.75 11.60
CA ASN A 556 2.82 8.56 10.83
C ASN A 556 3.05 8.03 9.41
N GLN A 557 3.15 6.70 9.27
CA GLN A 557 3.34 6.05 7.98
C GLN A 557 2.10 6.17 7.08
N GLU A 558 0.89 6.00 7.64
CA GLU A 558 -0.35 6.17 6.88
C GLU A 558 -0.48 7.63 6.42
N PHE A 559 -0.15 8.57 7.30
CA PHE A 559 -0.21 10.01 7.01
C PHE A 559 0.76 10.41 5.88
N SER A 560 2.04 10.02 5.99
CA SER A 560 3.06 10.35 4.99
C SER A 560 2.74 9.71 3.62
N MET A 561 2.38 8.43 3.60
CA MET A 561 2.07 7.73 2.36
C MET A 561 0.75 8.19 1.72
N PHE A 562 -0.23 8.61 2.51
CA PHE A 562 -1.46 9.20 1.98
C PHE A 562 -1.16 10.52 1.27
N LEU A 563 -0.41 11.42 1.90
CA LEU A 563 -0.05 12.71 1.30
C LEU A 563 0.85 12.55 0.07
N TRP A 564 1.78 11.61 0.09
CA TRP A 564 2.53 11.23 -1.11
C TRP A 564 1.61 10.79 -2.25
N SER A 565 0.57 10.01 -1.94
CA SER A 565 -0.39 9.55 -2.93
C SER A 565 -1.17 10.70 -3.54
N MET A 566 -1.64 11.64 -2.70
CA MET A 566 -2.35 12.85 -3.14
C MET A 566 -1.45 13.76 -3.97
N GLY A 567 -0.22 14.00 -3.54
CA GLY A 567 0.77 14.79 -4.28
C GLY A 567 1.10 14.17 -5.64
N LYS A 568 1.30 12.85 -5.71
CA LYS A 568 1.59 12.13 -6.96
C LYS A 568 0.41 12.17 -7.95
N LEU A 569 -0.81 12.13 -7.44
CA LEU A 569 -2.02 12.21 -8.28
C LEU A 569 -2.42 13.65 -8.59
N ALA A 570 -1.83 14.64 -7.91
CA ALA A 570 -2.18 16.06 -7.96
C ALA A 570 -3.66 16.31 -7.60
N LEU A 571 -4.11 15.78 -6.46
CA LEU A 571 -5.48 15.86 -5.95
C LEU A 571 -5.52 16.45 -4.53
N GLY A 572 -6.71 16.82 -4.05
CA GLY A 572 -6.94 17.18 -2.65
C GLY A 572 -6.44 18.59 -2.29
N ILE A 573 -6.82 19.61 -3.06
CA ILE A 573 -6.45 21.01 -2.77
C ILE A 573 -6.93 21.42 -1.37
N ASP A 574 -8.14 21.03 -0.98
CA ASP A 574 -8.74 21.36 0.31
C ASP A 574 -8.09 20.62 1.51
N LEU A 575 -7.28 19.58 1.24
CA LEU A 575 -6.55 18.82 2.26
C LEU A 575 -5.28 19.55 2.71
N ILE A 576 -4.69 20.39 1.86
CA ILE A 576 -3.32 20.90 2.02
C ILE A 576 -3.14 21.67 3.34
N GLU A 577 -4.08 22.57 3.68
CA GLU A 577 -3.98 23.37 4.91
C GLU A 577 -4.04 22.51 6.18
N ARG A 578 -4.95 21.52 6.20
CA ARG A 578 -5.07 20.59 7.35
C ARG A 578 -3.87 19.66 7.44
N ALA A 579 -3.39 19.15 6.30
CA ALA A 579 -2.17 18.37 6.22
C ALA A 579 -0.95 19.16 6.72
N ALA A 580 -0.86 20.45 6.39
CA ALA A 580 0.21 21.33 6.87
C ALA A 580 0.15 21.52 8.40
N MET A 581 -1.04 21.74 8.96
CA MET A 581 -1.24 21.83 10.42
C MET A 581 -0.87 20.53 11.13
N GLU A 582 -1.30 19.38 10.60
CA GLU A 582 -0.99 18.09 11.21
C GLU A 582 0.50 17.75 11.10
N THR A 583 1.15 18.08 9.97
CA THR A 583 2.60 17.94 9.81
C THR A 583 3.34 18.77 10.85
N LYS A 584 2.88 20.00 11.12
CA LYS A 584 3.42 20.87 12.19
C LYS A 584 3.26 20.23 13.58
N ALA A 585 2.12 19.61 13.86
CA ALA A 585 1.86 18.97 15.15
C ALA A 585 2.73 17.73 15.39
N ARG A 586 3.08 17.00 14.33
CA ARG A 586 3.81 15.72 14.41
C ARG A 586 5.28 15.77 14.07
N CYS A 587 5.81 16.91 13.61
CA CYS A 587 7.12 16.98 12.95
C CYS A 587 8.26 16.28 13.72
N GLN A 588 8.26 16.38 15.06
CA GLN A 588 9.28 15.78 15.94
C GLN A 588 9.12 14.26 16.15
N LEU A 589 7.99 13.69 15.76
CA LEU A 589 7.66 12.26 15.89
C LEU A 589 7.85 11.48 14.58
N LEU A 590 8.12 12.19 13.48
CA LEU A 590 8.29 11.59 12.17
C LEU A 590 9.67 10.94 12.06
N ASN A 591 9.73 9.75 11.44
CA ASN A 591 11.01 9.13 11.12
C ASN A 591 11.60 9.73 9.82
N PRO A 592 12.87 9.46 9.49
CA PRO A 592 13.51 10.00 8.28
C PRO A 592 12.76 9.71 6.97
N GLN A 593 12.17 8.52 6.84
CA GLN A 593 11.39 8.15 5.66
C GLN A 593 10.11 8.98 5.55
N ASP A 594 9.38 9.17 6.66
CA ASP A 594 8.16 9.99 6.68
C ASP A 594 8.48 11.44 6.31
N ILE A 595 9.58 11.99 6.84
CA ILE A 595 10.03 13.35 6.53
C ILE A 595 10.35 13.51 5.04
N SER A 596 11.07 12.57 4.44
CA SER A 596 11.45 12.64 3.02
C SER A 596 10.24 12.56 2.09
N VAL A 597 9.30 11.67 2.43
CA VAL A 597 8.05 11.45 1.69
C VAL A 597 7.13 12.67 1.80
N LEU A 598 7.02 13.28 2.98
CA LEU A 598 6.26 14.51 3.18
C LEU A 598 6.90 15.69 2.44
N ALA A 599 8.23 15.84 2.49
CA ALA A 599 8.90 16.87 1.71
C ALA A 599 8.58 16.73 0.21
N TRP A 600 8.65 15.50 -0.32
CA TRP A 600 8.28 15.23 -1.71
C TRP A 600 6.81 15.59 -2.00
N ALA A 601 5.88 15.25 -1.10
CA ALA A 601 4.46 15.55 -1.26
C ALA A 601 4.19 17.06 -1.25
N PHE A 602 4.71 17.79 -0.26
CA PHE A 602 4.51 19.24 -0.14
C PHE A 602 5.19 20.04 -1.25
N ALA A 603 6.22 19.50 -1.91
CA ALA A 603 6.78 20.11 -3.11
C ALA A 603 5.81 20.08 -4.32
N HIS A 604 4.85 19.15 -4.34
CA HIS A 604 3.80 19.09 -5.36
C HIS A 604 2.57 19.94 -5.02
N PHE A 605 2.38 20.29 -3.74
CA PHE A 605 1.24 21.07 -3.29
C PHE A 605 1.47 22.58 -3.45
N THR A 606 0.47 23.28 -3.99
CA THR A 606 0.47 24.75 -4.02
C THR A 606 0.39 25.27 -2.58
N GLY A 607 1.39 26.04 -2.14
CA GLY A 607 1.47 26.56 -0.77
C GLY A 607 2.22 25.67 0.24
N GLY A 608 2.88 24.60 -0.20
CA GLY A 608 3.66 23.72 0.69
C GLY A 608 4.99 24.28 1.22
N ARG A 609 5.37 25.50 0.85
CA ARG A 609 6.68 26.10 1.18
C ARG A 609 6.92 26.22 2.68
N ASP A 610 5.94 26.72 3.43
CA ASP A 610 6.04 26.87 4.89
C ASP A 610 6.29 25.53 5.61
N VAL A 611 5.75 24.44 5.06
CA VAL A 611 5.96 23.10 5.61
C VAL A 611 7.36 22.59 5.28
N LEU A 612 7.84 22.83 4.06
CA LEU A 612 9.22 22.49 3.68
C LEU A 612 10.24 23.23 4.56
N ASP A 613 10.01 24.52 4.83
CA ASP A 613 10.88 25.30 5.73
C ASP A 613 10.87 24.73 7.16
N LEU A 614 9.72 24.30 7.67
CA LEU A 614 9.64 23.60 8.96
C LEU A 614 10.41 22.28 8.94
N LEU A 615 10.21 21.45 7.92
CA LEU A 615 10.86 20.16 7.78
C LEU A 615 12.38 20.30 7.66
N SER A 616 12.87 21.41 7.10
CA SER A 616 14.32 21.66 6.96
C SER A 616 15.09 21.55 8.28
N TRP A 617 14.48 21.99 9.40
CA TRP A 617 15.09 21.89 10.72
C TRP A 617 15.20 20.45 11.22
N GLU A 618 14.14 19.65 11.03
CA GLU A 618 14.14 18.24 11.46
C GLU A 618 15.01 17.37 10.54
N ILE A 619 15.11 17.72 9.26
CA ILE A 619 16.07 17.13 8.32
C ILE A 619 17.49 17.35 8.81
N MET A 620 17.85 18.59 9.16
CA MET A 620 19.20 18.92 9.65
C MET A 620 19.55 18.15 10.93
N LYS A 621 18.58 17.97 11.82
CA LYS A 621 18.77 17.26 13.09
C LYS A 621 19.02 15.75 12.91
N ASN A 622 18.33 15.12 11.95
CA ASN A 622 18.40 13.67 11.73
C ASN A 622 19.20 13.29 10.48
N ILE A 623 20.03 14.20 9.94
CA ILE A 623 20.59 14.05 8.59
C ILE A 623 21.37 12.74 8.38
N ALA A 624 22.04 12.26 9.44
CA ALA A 624 22.82 11.03 9.41
C ALA A 624 21.97 9.77 9.19
N ASP A 625 20.69 9.80 9.56
CA ASP A 625 19.81 8.62 9.55
C ASP A 625 19.06 8.43 8.23
N PHE A 626 19.03 9.45 7.36
CA PHE A 626 18.37 9.37 6.05
C PHE A 626 19.06 8.41 5.10
N SER A 627 18.28 7.62 4.35
CA SER A 627 18.80 6.75 3.29
C SER A 627 19.20 7.57 2.04
N PRO A 628 19.97 7.00 1.11
CA PRO A 628 20.25 7.64 -0.20
C PRO A 628 18.99 8.14 -0.93
N GLN A 629 17.94 7.33 -0.93
CA GLN A 629 16.66 7.67 -1.55
C GLN A 629 16.00 8.87 -0.84
N ASP A 630 16.07 8.91 0.48
CA ASP A 630 15.52 10.03 1.23
C ASP A 630 16.26 11.35 0.96
N LEU A 631 17.60 11.32 0.93
CA LEU A 631 18.44 12.48 0.63
C LEU A 631 18.16 13.01 -0.79
N SER A 632 17.98 12.10 -1.75
CA SER A 632 17.57 12.41 -3.12
C SER A 632 16.18 13.06 -3.17
N ASN A 633 15.18 12.48 -2.49
CA ASN A 633 13.82 13.02 -2.44
C ASN A 633 13.77 14.40 -1.77
N ILE A 634 14.51 14.60 -0.69
CA ILE A 634 14.64 15.90 -0.01
C ILE A 634 15.25 16.92 -0.97
N SER A 635 16.39 16.58 -1.60
CA SER A 635 17.05 17.49 -2.55
C SER A 635 16.09 17.90 -3.67
N TRP A 636 15.40 16.92 -4.25
CA TRP A 636 14.41 17.14 -5.30
C TRP A 636 13.25 18.03 -4.83
N ALA A 637 12.71 17.79 -3.64
CA ALA A 637 11.59 18.55 -3.08
C ALA A 637 11.90 20.04 -2.93
N PHE A 638 13.05 20.37 -2.35
CA PHE A 638 13.47 21.76 -2.16
C PHE A 638 13.77 22.45 -3.49
N ALA A 639 14.39 21.75 -4.43
CA ALA A 639 14.63 22.25 -5.78
C ALA A 639 13.34 22.49 -6.58
N ALA A 640 12.38 21.57 -6.50
CA ALA A 640 11.08 21.69 -7.16
C ALA A 640 10.27 22.87 -6.58
N ALA A 641 10.31 23.07 -5.26
CA ALA A 641 9.69 24.20 -4.59
C ALA A 641 10.41 25.55 -4.84
N SER A 642 11.60 25.53 -5.46
CA SER A 642 12.50 26.68 -5.61
C SER A 642 12.87 27.31 -4.27
N LEU A 643 13.09 26.48 -3.24
CA LEU A 643 13.53 26.91 -1.91
C LEU A 643 15.03 26.67 -1.77
N GLU A 644 15.78 27.76 -1.71
CA GLU A 644 17.22 27.70 -1.53
C GLU A 644 17.57 27.66 -0.03
N ASN A 645 17.97 26.48 0.46
CA ASN A 645 18.55 26.31 1.79
C ASN A 645 19.97 25.77 1.65
N ALA A 646 20.92 26.65 1.31
CA ALA A 646 22.30 26.30 1.02
C ALA A 646 22.98 25.54 2.18
N VAL A 647 22.65 25.86 3.44
CA VAL A 647 23.19 25.17 4.63
C VAL A 647 22.72 23.72 4.67
N MET A 648 21.42 23.49 4.48
CA MET A 648 20.85 22.14 4.44
C MET A 648 21.39 21.34 3.26
N MET A 649 21.45 21.95 2.07
CA MET A 649 21.97 21.30 0.86
C MET A 649 23.45 20.93 1.01
N SER A 650 24.26 21.75 1.67
CA SER A 650 25.65 21.41 2.01
C SER A 650 25.75 20.22 2.97
N ALA A 651 24.86 20.14 3.97
CA ALA A 651 24.80 19.01 4.88
C ALA A 651 24.35 17.73 4.16
N VAL A 652 23.36 17.83 3.27
CA VAL A 652 22.89 16.73 2.41
C VAL A 652 24.02 16.22 1.51
N SER A 653 24.78 17.13 0.90
CA SER A 653 25.97 16.79 0.10
C SER A 653 26.98 15.96 0.91
N LYS A 654 27.38 16.44 2.11
CA LYS A 654 28.32 15.72 2.99
C LYS A 654 27.82 14.31 3.34
N GLN A 655 26.52 14.17 3.60
CA GLN A 655 25.96 12.86 3.93
C GLN A 655 25.83 11.94 2.71
N ALA A 656 25.53 12.50 1.53
CA ALA A 656 25.48 11.76 0.28
C ALA A 656 26.86 11.20 -0.10
N LEU A 657 27.93 11.99 0.07
CA LEU A 657 29.32 11.55 -0.14
C LEU A 657 29.68 10.31 0.68
N GLN A 658 29.21 10.22 1.94
CA GLN A 658 29.44 9.06 2.80
C GLN A 658 28.67 7.81 2.38
N LYS A 659 27.64 7.95 1.55
CA LYS A 659 26.71 6.87 1.17
C LYS A 659 26.66 6.65 -0.35
N MET A 660 27.58 7.24 -1.11
CA MET A 660 27.55 7.32 -2.58
C MET A 660 27.52 5.94 -3.26
N ASP A 661 28.09 4.92 -2.62
CA ASP A 661 28.07 3.52 -3.05
C ASP A 661 26.67 2.88 -3.03
N LYS A 662 25.75 3.42 -2.22
CA LYS A 662 24.38 2.92 -2.02
C LYS A 662 23.32 3.66 -2.83
N PHE A 663 23.70 4.70 -3.58
CA PHE A 663 22.77 5.44 -4.44
C PHE A 663 22.40 4.62 -5.68
N HIS A 664 21.12 4.60 -6.03
CA HIS A 664 20.66 4.06 -7.30
C HIS A 664 20.72 5.12 -8.41
N ALA A 665 20.60 4.68 -9.66
CA ALA A 665 20.64 5.56 -10.84
C ALA A 665 19.66 6.75 -10.74
N GLN A 666 18.43 6.51 -10.28
CA GLN A 666 17.42 7.55 -10.10
C GLN A 666 17.81 8.56 -9.01
N ASP A 667 18.42 8.08 -7.92
CA ASP A 667 18.83 8.92 -6.80
C ASP A 667 19.92 9.91 -7.24
N LEU A 668 20.91 9.42 -8.01
CA LEU A 668 21.97 10.24 -8.59
C LEU A 668 21.43 11.31 -9.53
N SER A 669 20.49 10.96 -10.42
CA SER A 669 19.91 11.93 -11.35
C SER A 669 19.07 13.00 -10.64
N ASN A 670 18.27 12.61 -9.65
CA ASN A 670 17.42 13.54 -8.91
C ASN A 670 18.26 14.51 -8.08
N MET A 671 19.30 14.01 -7.41
CA MET A 671 20.24 14.85 -6.66
C MET A 671 20.99 15.82 -7.59
N SER A 672 21.53 15.32 -8.71
CA SER A 672 22.21 16.16 -9.70
C SER A 672 21.28 17.27 -10.22
N TRP A 673 20.03 16.91 -10.54
CA TRP A 673 19.03 17.87 -11.01
C TRP A 673 18.71 18.91 -9.94
N ALA A 674 18.54 18.49 -8.69
CA ALA A 674 18.21 19.38 -7.59
C ALA A 674 19.28 20.45 -7.35
N PHE A 675 20.55 20.04 -7.25
CA PHE A 675 21.66 20.97 -7.06
C PHE A 675 21.79 21.93 -8.26
N ALA A 676 21.69 21.41 -9.49
CA ALA A 676 21.76 22.23 -10.69
C ALA A 676 20.58 23.22 -10.83
N LYS A 677 19.36 22.80 -10.47
CA LYS A 677 18.16 23.63 -10.50
C LYS A 677 18.24 24.79 -9.51
N LEU A 678 18.83 24.57 -8.33
CA LEU A 678 19.08 25.60 -7.33
C LEU A 678 20.35 26.42 -7.60
N GLY A 679 21.16 26.05 -8.60
CA GLY A 679 22.42 26.75 -8.90
C GLY A 679 23.52 26.53 -7.86
N LEU A 680 23.41 25.45 -7.07
CA LEU A 680 24.37 25.11 -6.03
C LEU A 680 25.50 24.26 -6.61
N THR A 681 26.73 24.73 -6.47
CA THR A 681 27.93 24.04 -6.97
C THR A 681 28.72 23.48 -5.79
N ASP A 682 28.78 22.15 -5.69
CA ASP A 682 29.64 21.41 -4.76
C ASP A 682 30.54 20.49 -5.59
N GLU A 683 31.77 20.93 -5.86
CA GLU A 683 32.72 20.22 -6.73
C GLU A 683 32.96 18.78 -6.25
N THR A 684 33.08 18.58 -4.94
CA THR A 684 33.35 17.26 -4.36
C THR A 684 32.20 16.29 -4.57
N LEU A 685 30.96 16.77 -4.42
CA LEU A 685 29.77 15.97 -4.71
C LEU A 685 29.69 15.62 -6.20
N PHE A 686 29.89 16.60 -7.08
CA PHE A 686 29.77 16.39 -8.52
C PHE A 686 30.88 15.48 -9.08
N ASP A 687 32.09 15.51 -8.53
CA ASP A 687 33.14 14.54 -8.85
C ASP A 687 32.74 13.11 -8.45
N ALA A 688 32.19 12.95 -7.25
CA ALA A 688 31.72 11.66 -6.75
C ALA A 688 30.53 11.13 -7.57
N VAL A 689 29.58 12.01 -7.93
CA VAL A 689 28.46 11.68 -8.83
C VAL A 689 28.96 11.30 -10.21
N ALA A 690 29.90 12.05 -10.80
CA ALA A 690 30.46 11.75 -12.11
C ALA A 690 31.11 10.37 -12.15
N LYS A 691 31.90 10.04 -11.12
CA LYS A 691 32.48 8.70 -10.95
C LYS A 691 31.40 7.61 -10.82
N ALA A 692 30.42 7.81 -9.94
CA ALA A 692 29.34 6.86 -9.70
C ALA A 692 28.48 6.61 -10.94
N VAL A 693 28.20 7.66 -11.73
CA VAL A 693 27.47 7.58 -13.00
C VAL A 693 28.31 6.86 -14.06
N HIS A 694 29.59 7.19 -14.19
CA HIS A 694 30.50 6.54 -15.14
C HIS A 694 30.59 5.02 -14.88
N GLU A 695 30.72 4.60 -13.63
CA GLU A 695 30.80 3.17 -13.23
C GLU A 695 29.50 2.39 -13.49
N ARG A 696 28.35 3.08 -13.54
CA ARG A 696 27.00 2.45 -13.57
C ARG A 696 26.13 2.91 -14.74
N VAL A 697 26.73 3.51 -15.76
CA VAL A 697 26.02 4.19 -16.87
C VAL A 697 24.97 3.30 -17.55
N SER A 698 25.26 2.00 -17.68
CA SER A 698 24.35 1.01 -18.30
C SER A 698 23.03 0.82 -17.52
N THR A 699 23.03 1.09 -16.22
CA THR A 699 21.84 0.99 -15.34
C THR A 699 20.94 2.23 -15.42
N LEU A 700 21.42 3.34 -15.97
CA LEU A 700 20.65 4.58 -16.08
C LEU A 700 19.58 4.46 -17.17
N LEU A 701 18.36 4.88 -16.85
CA LEU A 701 17.29 5.04 -17.84
C LEU A 701 17.59 6.26 -18.73
N PRO A 702 17.00 6.34 -19.95
CA PRO A 702 17.19 7.47 -20.86
C PRO A 702 16.96 8.85 -20.21
N GLN A 703 15.93 8.94 -19.36
CA GLN A 703 15.64 10.15 -18.58
C GLN A 703 16.74 10.50 -17.57
N HIS A 704 17.34 9.50 -16.91
CA HIS A 704 18.42 9.73 -15.94
C HIS A 704 19.69 10.25 -16.64
N LEU A 705 20.03 9.67 -17.81
CA LEU A 705 21.16 10.11 -18.64
C LEU A 705 21.03 11.58 -19.01
N SER A 706 19.84 11.97 -19.49
CA SER A 706 19.59 13.33 -19.95
C SER A 706 19.56 14.34 -18.79
N LEU A 707 19.02 13.96 -17.62
CA LEU A 707 19.01 14.82 -16.42
C LEU A 707 20.40 15.05 -15.86
N VAL A 708 21.24 14.02 -15.74
CA VAL A 708 22.63 14.18 -15.27
C VAL A 708 23.41 15.07 -16.24
N SER A 709 23.32 14.81 -17.55
CA SER A 709 23.97 15.63 -18.58
C SER A 709 23.53 17.10 -18.50
N TRP A 710 22.22 17.33 -18.37
CA TRP A 710 21.66 18.67 -18.20
C TRP A 710 22.17 19.35 -16.93
N SER A 711 22.26 18.64 -15.81
CA SER A 711 22.74 19.19 -14.54
C SER A 711 24.17 19.69 -14.59
N PHE A 712 25.07 18.86 -15.12
CA PHE A 712 26.48 19.22 -15.29
C PHE A 712 26.63 20.41 -16.23
N ALA A 713 25.89 20.41 -17.35
CA ALA A 713 25.87 21.54 -18.27
C ALA A 713 25.31 22.82 -17.63
N LYS A 714 24.22 22.73 -16.86
CA LYS A 714 23.59 23.88 -16.20
C LYS A 714 24.53 24.57 -15.22
N LEU A 715 25.39 23.81 -14.55
CA LEU A 715 26.41 24.32 -13.62
C LEU A 715 27.76 24.63 -14.30
N GLY A 716 27.94 24.25 -15.57
CA GLY A 716 29.19 24.48 -16.31
C GLY A 716 30.32 23.54 -15.92
N LEU A 717 29.97 22.37 -15.38
CA LEU A 717 30.93 21.36 -14.95
C LEU A 717 31.16 20.37 -16.10
N LEU A 718 32.32 20.42 -16.74
CA LEU A 718 32.68 19.44 -17.76
C LEU A 718 33.46 18.28 -17.13
N ASN A 719 32.85 17.09 -17.13
CA ASN A 719 33.55 15.82 -16.88
C ASN A 719 33.54 14.99 -18.17
N GLU A 720 34.64 15.03 -18.93
CA GLU A 720 34.73 14.40 -20.25
C GLU A 720 34.44 12.89 -20.22
N ALA A 721 34.99 12.17 -19.24
CA ALA A 721 34.82 10.72 -19.13
C ALA A 721 33.36 10.32 -18.85
N MET A 722 32.66 11.07 -18.00
CA MET A 722 31.24 10.85 -17.74
C MET A 722 30.39 11.23 -18.98
N MET A 723 30.66 12.38 -19.60
CA MET A 723 29.92 12.83 -20.79
C MET A 723 30.10 11.87 -21.96
N GLU A 724 31.29 11.32 -22.17
CA GLU A 724 31.55 10.29 -23.17
C GLU A 724 30.77 9.00 -22.86
N ALA A 725 30.76 8.56 -21.60
CA ALA A 725 29.99 7.38 -21.19
C ALA A 725 28.47 7.58 -21.41
N ILE A 726 27.92 8.74 -20.99
CA ILE A 726 26.51 9.09 -21.16
C ILE A 726 26.13 9.13 -22.64
N THR A 727 26.95 9.77 -23.49
CA THR A 727 26.64 9.90 -24.93
C THR A 727 26.71 8.55 -25.65
N ARG A 728 27.63 7.66 -25.27
CA ARG A 728 27.68 6.28 -25.81
C ARG A 728 26.47 5.47 -25.39
N GLU A 729 26.07 5.54 -24.13
CA GLU A 729 24.89 4.83 -23.64
C GLU A 729 23.59 5.39 -24.23
N ALA A 730 23.50 6.72 -24.42
CA ALA A 730 22.37 7.35 -25.09
C ALA A 730 22.22 6.88 -26.55
N LEU A 731 23.32 6.56 -27.23
CA LEU A 731 23.27 5.93 -28.56
C LEU A 731 22.68 4.52 -28.50
N VAL A 732 23.08 3.72 -27.52
CA VAL A 732 22.55 2.36 -27.31
C VAL A 732 21.04 2.40 -27.06
N LYS A 733 20.56 3.40 -26.31
CA LYS A 733 19.16 3.58 -25.90
C LYS A 733 18.40 4.62 -26.74
N VAL A 734 18.88 4.93 -27.95
CA VAL A 734 18.36 6.06 -28.74
C VAL A 734 16.86 5.93 -29.05
N GLU A 735 16.37 4.72 -29.24
CA GLU A 735 14.95 4.44 -29.52
C GLU A 735 14.04 4.59 -28.30
N ASP A 736 14.59 4.66 -27.10
CA ASP A 736 13.85 4.84 -25.84
C ASP A 736 13.86 6.30 -25.36
N LEU A 737 14.61 7.18 -26.03
CA LEU A 737 14.64 8.61 -25.69
C LEU A 737 13.32 9.30 -26.06
N ASP A 738 12.81 10.11 -25.14
CA ASP A 738 11.71 11.05 -25.38
C ASP A 738 12.24 12.41 -25.89
N GLY A 739 11.33 13.31 -26.24
CA GLY A 739 11.66 14.63 -26.78
C GLY A 739 12.53 15.44 -25.81
N GLN A 740 12.16 15.44 -24.53
CA GLN A 740 12.88 16.12 -23.46
C GLN A 740 14.30 15.57 -23.29
N SER A 741 14.49 14.25 -23.35
CA SER A 741 15.82 13.65 -23.20
C SER A 741 16.73 13.99 -24.37
N VAL A 742 16.21 13.95 -25.61
CA VAL A 742 16.96 14.39 -26.79
C VAL A 742 17.36 15.86 -26.69
N ALA A 743 16.40 16.72 -26.33
CA ALA A 743 16.62 18.14 -26.16
C ALA A 743 17.68 18.45 -25.08
N ASN A 744 17.59 17.80 -23.92
CA ASN A 744 18.55 17.95 -22.83
C ASN A 744 19.96 17.51 -23.23
N LEU A 745 20.11 16.39 -23.94
CA LEU A 745 21.41 15.89 -24.39
C LEU A 745 22.08 16.83 -25.40
N LEU A 746 21.35 17.29 -26.42
CA LEU A 746 21.88 18.24 -27.41
C LEU A 746 22.20 19.61 -26.76
N TRP A 747 21.29 20.11 -25.92
CA TRP A 747 21.50 21.37 -25.21
C TRP A 747 22.71 21.30 -24.28
N SER A 748 22.83 20.22 -23.49
CA SER A 748 23.96 20.05 -22.55
C SER A 748 25.30 19.96 -23.27
N CYS A 749 25.37 19.22 -24.37
CA CYS A 749 26.57 19.17 -25.20
C CYS A 749 26.91 20.52 -25.83
N GLY A 750 25.90 21.30 -26.26
CA GLY A 750 26.11 22.66 -26.77
C GLY A 750 26.65 23.62 -25.71
N VAL A 751 26.09 23.61 -24.50
CA VAL A 751 26.53 24.43 -23.36
C VAL A 751 27.98 24.12 -22.99
N LEU A 752 28.32 22.84 -22.86
CA LEU A 752 29.64 22.36 -22.49
C LEU A 752 30.64 22.35 -23.66
N CYS A 753 30.20 22.69 -24.87
CA CYS A 753 30.99 22.54 -26.11
C CYS A 753 31.56 21.12 -26.30
N PHE A 754 30.83 20.10 -25.84
CA PHE A 754 31.24 18.70 -25.95
C PHE A 754 30.79 18.14 -27.30
N ASN A 755 31.75 17.88 -28.20
CA ASN A 755 31.46 17.48 -29.58
C ASN A 755 31.54 15.97 -29.78
N VAL A 756 30.39 15.31 -30.01
CA VAL A 756 30.27 13.89 -30.38
C VAL A 756 29.53 13.76 -31.71
N SER A 757 30.23 14.02 -32.81
CA SER A 757 29.66 14.09 -34.17
C SER A 757 28.82 12.87 -34.59
N TRP A 758 29.16 11.67 -34.09
CA TRP A 758 28.45 10.42 -34.37
C TRP A 758 27.06 10.32 -33.72
N LEU A 759 26.77 11.11 -32.68
CA LEU A 759 25.51 11.05 -31.92
C LEU A 759 24.42 11.98 -32.48
N TRP A 760 24.79 13.09 -33.13
CA TRP A 760 23.85 14.13 -33.53
C TRP A 760 22.80 13.66 -34.51
N ARG A 761 23.21 12.94 -35.56
CA ARG A 761 22.28 12.41 -36.56
C ARG A 761 21.27 11.42 -35.94
N PRO A 762 21.69 10.41 -35.14
CA PRO A 762 20.76 9.55 -34.40
C PRO A 762 19.75 10.32 -33.53
N LEU A 763 20.21 11.30 -32.75
CA LEU A 763 19.32 12.11 -31.89
C LEU A 763 18.30 12.92 -32.69
N VAL A 764 18.73 13.56 -33.78
CA VAL A 764 17.84 14.34 -34.65
C VAL A 764 16.83 13.44 -35.36
N HIS A 765 17.24 12.26 -35.83
CA HIS A 765 16.31 11.28 -36.39
C HIS A 765 15.26 10.85 -35.37
N ARG A 766 15.68 10.58 -34.13
CA ARG A 766 14.76 10.23 -33.04
C ARG A 766 13.77 11.36 -32.77
N ALA A 767 14.23 12.60 -32.65
CA ALA A 767 13.38 13.76 -32.43
C ALA A 767 12.30 13.92 -33.51
N LEU A 768 12.69 13.79 -34.78
CA LEU A 768 11.76 13.87 -35.91
C LEU A 768 10.78 12.68 -35.96
N ALA A 769 11.22 11.48 -35.55
CA ALA A 769 10.37 10.30 -35.50
C ALA A 769 9.28 10.37 -34.41
N LEU A 770 9.52 11.11 -33.32
CA LEU A 770 8.53 11.30 -32.26
C LEU A 770 7.30 12.08 -32.76
N GLY A 771 7.47 13.02 -33.69
CA GLY A 771 6.37 13.75 -34.36
C GLY A 771 5.52 14.70 -33.49
N ARG A 772 5.79 14.80 -32.18
CA ARG A 772 5.03 15.61 -31.21
C ARG A 772 5.96 16.25 -30.18
N LEU A 773 6.81 17.16 -30.65
CA LEU A 773 7.71 17.94 -29.79
C LEU A 773 7.03 19.23 -29.34
N SER A 774 7.19 19.59 -28.08
CA SER A 774 6.84 20.90 -27.55
C SER A 774 7.75 22.00 -28.11
N GLY A 775 7.30 23.25 -28.03
CA GLY A 775 8.10 24.39 -28.50
C GLY A 775 9.43 24.53 -27.75
N LEU A 776 9.47 24.19 -26.46
CA LEU A 776 10.72 24.18 -25.68
C LEU A 776 11.70 23.12 -26.18
N GLU A 777 11.23 21.91 -26.46
CA GLU A 777 12.08 20.82 -26.98
C GLU A 777 12.63 21.17 -28.37
N ILE A 778 11.79 21.67 -29.27
CA ILE A 778 12.21 22.13 -30.61
C ILE A 778 13.28 23.21 -30.50
N SER A 779 13.04 24.21 -29.66
CA SER A 779 13.96 25.33 -29.45
C SER A 779 15.30 24.87 -28.88
N ASN A 780 15.32 23.98 -27.87
CA ASN A 780 16.54 23.46 -27.27
C ASN A 780 17.35 22.53 -28.20
N ILE A 781 16.68 21.78 -29.07
CA ILE A 781 17.34 20.94 -30.08
C ILE A 781 18.00 21.84 -31.14
N ALA A 782 17.26 22.80 -31.71
CA ALA A 782 17.79 23.79 -32.65
C ALA A 782 18.94 24.58 -32.02
N TRP A 783 18.68 25.10 -30.82
CA TRP A 783 19.58 25.28 -29.69
C TRP A 783 21.02 24.77 -29.84
N GLY A 784 21.15 23.51 -29.41
CA GLY A 784 22.40 22.78 -29.34
C GLY A 784 23.02 22.56 -30.72
N LEU A 785 22.22 22.20 -31.75
CA LEU A 785 22.74 22.01 -33.11
C LEU A 785 23.40 23.27 -33.67
N HIS A 786 22.83 24.43 -33.36
CA HIS A 786 23.32 25.72 -33.81
C HIS A 786 24.62 26.12 -33.13
N VAL A 787 24.70 25.98 -31.80
CA VAL A 787 25.93 26.26 -31.03
C VAL A 787 27.06 25.28 -31.38
N LEU A 788 26.73 24.00 -31.62
CA LEU A 788 27.67 22.96 -32.07
C LEU A 788 28.03 23.07 -33.57
N GLN A 789 27.53 24.10 -34.27
CA GLN A 789 27.79 24.37 -35.69
C GLN A 789 27.38 23.23 -36.64
N GLN A 790 26.38 22.43 -36.29
CA GLN A 790 25.89 21.29 -37.08
C GLN A 790 24.85 21.72 -38.13
N MET A 791 25.26 22.60 -39.07
CA MET A 791 24.34 23.20 -40.05
C MET A 791 23.65 22.19 -40.96
N ASP A 792 24.33 21.09 -41.28
CA ASP A 792 23.81 20.01 -42.14
C ASP A 792 22.62 19.28 -41.50
N LEU A 793 22.55 19.25 -40.17
CA LEU A 793 21.44 18.67 -39.42
C LEU A 793 20.41 19.72 -39.00
N LEU A 794 20.88 20.94 -38.70
CA LEU A 794 20.03 22.05 -38.29
C LEU A 794 19.05 22.46 -39.38
N ARG A 795 19.50 22.70 -40.62
CA ARG A 795 18.60 23.20 -41.69
C ARG A 795 17.44 22.24 -41.98
N PRO A 796 17.66 20.92 -42.18
CA PRO A 796 16.55 19.99 -42.37
C PRO A 796 15.64 19.89 -41.15
N PHE A 797 16.19 20.00 -39.94
CA PHE A 797 15.40 20.01 -38.71
C PHE A 797 14.47 21.22 -38.66
N LEU A 798 15.00 22.43 -38.84
CA LEU A 798 14.21 23.67 -38.83
C LEU A 798 13.09 23.64 -39.88
N HIS A 799 13.39 23.19 -41.10
CA HIS A 799 12.38 23.08 -42.16
C HIS A 799 11.21 22.18 -41.75
N ARG A 800 11.47 21.06 -41.07
CA ARG A 800 10.41 20.16 -40.61
C ARG A 800 9.65 20.67 -39.39
N THR A 801 10.33 21.36 -38.48
CA THR A 801 9.75 21.73 -37.19
C THR A 801 9.20 23.16 -37.12
N ALA A 802 9.45 24.02 -38.11
CA ALA A 802 8.97 25.41 -38.10
C ALA A 802 7.44 25.49 -37.98
N GLU A 803 6.70 24.72 -38.79
CA GLU A 803 5.23 24.68 -38.71
C GLU A 803 4.74 24.04 -37.41
N TRP A 804 5.45 23.02 -36.90
CA TRP A 804 5.12 22.41 -35.61
C TRP A 804 5.25 23.43 -34.49
N PHE A 805 6.34 24.19 -34.47
CA PHE A 805 6.62 25.20 -33.47
C PHE A 805 5.53 26.28 -33.41
N LEU A 806 5.06 26.76 -34.57
CA LEU A 806 3.98 27.76 -34.67
C LEU A 806 2.65 27.29 -34.05
N GLN A 807 2.46 25.99 -33.92
CA GLN A 807 1.25 25.38 -33.33
C GLN A 807 1.39 25.12 -31.82
N THR A 808 2.55 25.40 -31.23
CA THR A 808 2.82 25.18 -29.79
C THR A 808 2.53 26.43 -28.96
N ASP A 809 2.34 26.23 -27.66
CA ASP A 809 2.22 27.28 -26.64
C ASP A 809 3.59 27.70 -26.06
N ALA A 810 4.64 27.72 -26.92
CA ALA A 810 6.01 27.97 -26.49
C ALA A 810 6.15 29.29 -25.69
N PRO A 811 6.94 29.32 -24.60
CA PRO A 811 7.19 30.55 -23.87
C PRO A 811 8.04 31.52 -24.71
N GLY A 812 7.98 32.82 -24.39
CA GLY A 812 8.69 33.86 -25.13
C GLY A 812 10.19 33.62 -25.27
N SER A 813 10.86 33.07 -24.24
CA SER A 813 12.28 32.70 -24.34
C SER A 813 12.55 31.67 -25.45
N SER A 814 11.72 30.62 -25.55
CA SER A 814 11.86 29.59 -26.59
C SER A 814 11.59 30.16 -27.97
N TRP A 815 10.64 31.09 -28.08
CA TRP A 815 10.38 31.87 -29.30
C TRP A 815 11.59 32.69 -29.72
N ALA A 816 12.21 33.42 -28.79
CA ALA A 816 13.40 34.22 -29.10
C ALA A 816 14.54 33.34 -29.60
N ASP A 817 14.86 32.26 -28.89
CA ASP A 817 15.94 31.37 -29.28
C ASP A 817 15.68 30.76 -30.67
N PHE A 818 14.48 30.20 -30.89
CA PHE A 818 14.14 29.54 -32.15
C PHE A 818 14.07 30.53 -33.33
N ALA A 819 13.43 31.69 -33.17
CA ALA A 819 13.33 32.69 -34.23
C ALA A 819 14.70 33.26 -34.62
N ASN A 820 15.60 33.48 -33.66
CA ASN A 820 16.97 33.92 -33.95
C ASN A 820 17.74 32.88 -34.76
N ILE A 821 17.56 31.59 -34.44
CA ILE A 821 18.20 30.49 -35.15
C ILE A 821 17.65 30.35 -36.57
N CYS A 822 16.33 30.38 -36.75
CA CYS A 822 15.68 30.39 -38.06
C CYS A 822 16.19 31.54 -38.93
N LYS A 823 16.26 32.75 -38.35
CA LYS A 823 16.74 33.94 -39.05
C LYS A 823 18.22 33.84 -39.44
N ASP A 824 19.07 33.31 -38.56
CA ASP A 824 20.50 33.11 -38.84
C ASP A 824 20.72 32.04 -39.93
N ALA A 825 19.96 30.95 -39.88
CA ALA A 825 20.02 29.89 -40.88
C ALA A 825 19.53 30.34 -42.27
N ASN A 826 18.56 31.27 -42.32
CA ASN A 826 17.97 31.79 -43.57
C ASN A 826 18.89 32.78 -44.33
N LYS A 827 19.93 33.35 -43.70
CA LYS A 827 20.88 34.28 -44.35
C LYS A 827 21.63 33.70 -45.55
N ALA A 828 21.59 32.37 -45.75
CA ALA A 828 22.23 31.69 -46.87
C ALA A 828 21.36 31.65 -48.16
N GLY A 829 20.20 32.30 -48.21
CA GLY A 829 19.46 32.57 -49.45
C GLY A 829 18.51 31.46 -49.91
N MET A 830 17.86 30.73 -49.00
CA MET A 830 16.74 29.84 -49.36
C MET A 830 15.44 30.38 -48.75
N GLU A 831 14.65 31.09 -49.55
CA GLU A 831 13.31 31.54 -49.17
C GLU A 831 12.37 30.34 -48.96
N GLU A 832 12.32 29.84 -47.72
CA GLU A 832 11.43 28.74 -47.32
C GLU A 832 10.28 29.29 -46.46
N SER A 833 9.04 29.00 -46.89
CA SER A 833 7.81 29.62 -46.35
C SER A 833 7.61 29.45 -44.84
N GLY A 834 8.08 28.33 -44.27
CA GLY A 834 7.95 28.03 -42.84
C GLY A 834 8.85 28.89 -41.94
N LEU A 835 10.09 29.14 -42.33
CA LEU A 835 11.04 29.96 -41.55
C LEU A 835 10.61 31.43 -41.52
N GLU A 836 10.10 31.92 -42.66
CA GLU A 836 9.55 33.27 -42.77
C GLU A 836 8.29 33.44 -41.91
N ALA A 837 7.45 32.40 -41.80
CA ALA A 837 6.29 32.42 -40.92
C ALA A 837 6.70 32.52 -39.44
N VAL A 838 7.78 31.84 -39.01
CA VAL A 838 8.34 31.98 -37.66
C VAL A 838 8.87 33.41 -37.43
N HIS A 839 9.60 33.97 -38.39
CA HIS A 839 10.08 35.35 -38.31
C HIS A 839 8.92 36.34 -38.11
N ARG A 840 7.90 36.25 -38.98
CA ARG A 840 6.71 37.09 -38.93
C ARG A 840 5.97 36.95 -37.60
N GLY A 841 5.70 35.72 -37.18
CA GLY A 841 5.02 35.43 -35.92
C GLY A 841 5.75 36.02 -34.71
N PHE A 842 7.09 35.93 -34.67
CA PHE A 842 7.88 36.53 -33.61
C PHE A 842 7.86 38.06 -33.64
N CYS A 843 7.95 38.65 -34.83
CA CYS A 843 7.88 40.10 -35.01
C CYS A 843 6.53 40.68 -34.56
N GLU A 844 5.42 40.09 -35.00
CA GLU A 844 4.06 40.54 -34.69
C GLU A 844 3.73 40.35 -33.21
N SER A 845 4.10 39.21 -32.63
CA SER A 845 3.70 38.84 -31.26
C SER A 845 4.60 39.44 -30.18
N PHE A 846 5.89 39.67 -30.47
CA PHE A 846 6.87 40.09 -29.47
C PHE A 846 7.61 41.38 -29.86
N VAL A 847 8.30 41.42 -31.00
CA VAL A 847 9.23 42.51 -31.34
C VAL A 847 8.49 43.85 -31.50
N GLY A 848 7.43 43.90 -32.31
CA GLY A 848 6.68 45.13 -32.59
C GLY A 848 6.08 45.77 -31.33
N PRO A 849 5.31 45.03 -30.51
CA PRO A 849 4.77 45.54 -29.25
C PRO A 849 5.85 46.03 -28.27
N LEU A 850 6.97 45.31 -28.14
CA LEU A 850 8.05 45.69 -27.23
C LEU A 850 8.81 46.92 -27.72
N LEU A 851 9.09 47.01 -29.03
CA LEU A 851 9.74 48.17 -29.62
C LEU A 851 8.89 49.42 -29.44
N GLY A 852 7.57 49.33 -29.63
CA GLY A 852 6.64 50.44 -29.36
C GLY A 852 6.67 50.89 -27.90
N SER A 853 6.76 49.97 -26.94
CA SER A 853 6.91 50.30 -25.52
C SER A 853 8.27 50.94 -25.20
N LEU A 854 9.36 50.44 -25.78
CA LEU A 854 10.70 51.03 -25.62
C LEU A 854 10.80 52.43 -26.22
N GLN A 855 10.16 52.67 -27.36
CA GLN A 855 10.08 53.99 -27.99
C GLN A 855 9.26 54.99 -27.15
N ARG A 856 8.13 54.55 -26.57
CA ARG A 856 7.35 55.36 -25.63
C ARG A 856 8.16 55.74 -24.39
N LEU A 857 8.87 54.77 -23.79
CA LEU A 857 9.75 55.03 -22.64
C LEU A 857 10.88 56.02 -22.98
N ARG A 858 11.42 55.96 -24.20
CA ARG A 858 12.42 56.95 -24.63
C ARG A 858 11.82 58.36 -24.73
N ALA A 859 10.56 58.48 -25.15
CA ALA A 859 9.89 59.76 -25.39
C ALA A 859 9.33 60.43 -24.12
N SER A 860 9.31 59.76 -22.96
CA SER A 860 8.56 60.20 -21.76
C SER A 860 9.18 61.32 -20.92
N GLY A 861 10.36 61.83 -21.27
CA GLY A 861 11.10 62.86 -20.50
C GLY A 861 11.72 62.34 -19.20
N SER A 862 12.53 63.19 -18.54
CA SER A 862 13.48 62.80 -17.49
C SER A 862 12.90 62.56 -16.08
N SER A 863 11.67 63.01 -15.77
CA SER A 863 11.14 62.97 -14.39
C SER A 863 9.64 63.31 -14.30
N GLY A 864 8.75 62.37 -14.65
CA GLY A 864 7.29 62.55 -14.54
C GLY A 864 6.50 61.23 -14.47
N SER A 865 5.20 61.31 -14.11
CA SER A 865 4.27 60.16 -14.03
C SER A 865 4.30 59.29 -15.29
N GLU A 866 4.39 59.91 -16.46
CA GLU A 866 4.38 59.24 -17.76
C GLU A 866 5.58 58.30 -17.99
N SER A 867 6.76 58.62 -17.44
CA SER A 867 7.96 57.76 -17.57
C SER A 867 7.84 56.51 -16.72
N TRP A 868 7.32 56.65 -15.49
CA TRP A 868 7.07 55.52 -14.60
C TRP A 868 5.98 54.60 -15.16
N GLU A 869 4.89 55.17 -15.69
CA GLU A 869 3.82 54.40 -16.35
C GLU A 869 4.33 53.62 -17.57
N ALA A 870 5.21 54.23 -18.38
CA ALA A 870 5.81 53.56 -19.53
C ALA A 870 6.74 52.40 -19.11
N LEU A 871 7.51 52.58 -18.04
CA LEU A 871 8.39 51.56 -17.49
C LEU A 871 7.61 50.39 -16.89
N ASP A 872 6.60 50.66 -16.06
CA ASP A 872 5.75 49.65 -15.45
C ASP A 872 4.97 48.88 -16.54
N SER A 873 4.52 49.55 -17.61
CA SER A 873 3.89 48.90 -18.77
C SER A 873 4.82 47.93 -19.49
N LEU A 874 6.11 48.27 -19.59
CA LEU A 874 7.14 47.41 -20.19
C LEU A 874 7.44 46.20 -19.29
N GLU A 875 7.53 46.40 -17.97
CA GLU A 875 7.72 45.33 -16.97
C GLU A 875 6.58 44.31 -17.01
N VAL A 876 5.33 44.78 -16.98
CA VAL A 876 4.13 43.94 -17.08
C VAL A 876 4.12 43.15 -18.40
N SER A 877 4.50 43.80 -19.51
CA SER A 877 4.58 43.14 -20.82
C SER A 877 5.65 42.06 -20.85
N GLN A 878 6.83 42.32 -20.28
CA GLN A 878 7.93 41.35 -20.18
C GLN A 878 7.54 40.12 -19.34
N HIS A 879 6.85 40.32 -18.22
CA HIS A 879 6.33 39.25 -17.38
C HIS A 879 5.26 38.42 -18.10
N ARG A 880 4.28 39.07 -18.74
CA ARG A 880 3.21 38.40 -19.49
C ARG A 880 3.75 37.57 -20.67
N LEU A 881 4.77 38.06 -21.37
CA LEU A 881 5.36 37.38 -22.53
C LEU A 881 6.40 36.30 -22.17
N ASN A 882 6.83 36.23 -20.90
CA ASN A 882 7.92 35.35 -20.45
C ASN A 882 9.18 35.43 -21.34
N LEU A 883 9.61 36.66 -21.65
CA LEU A 883 10.67 36.95 -22.61
C LEU A 883 11.77 37.78 -21.94
N ARG A 884 13.01 37.30 -21.91
CA ARG A 884 14.12 38.01 -21.23
C ARG A 884 14.96 38.89 -22.16
N SER A 885 15.17 38.44 -23.39
CA SER A 885 15.88 39.18 -24.45
C SER A 885 15.22 38.87 -25.80
N LEU A 886 15.50 39.70 -26.81
CA LEU A 886 15.06 39.44 -28.18
C LEU A 886 16.01 38.49 -28.93
N GLY A 887 17.08 37.99 -28.28
CA GLY A 887 18.18 37.27 -28.90
C GLY A 887 19.04 38.15 -29.84
N PRO A 888 20.15 37.64 -30.36
CA PRO A 888 21.20 38.47 -30.98
C PRO A 888 20.76 39.21 -32.25
N GLN A 889 19.98 38.58 -33.14
CA GLN A 889 19.57 39.17 -34.42
C GLN A 889 18.54 40.29 -34.21
N TYR A 890 17.46 40.02 -33.47
CA TYR A 890 16.39 40.98 -33.28
C TYR A 890 16.75 42.09 -32.29
N THR A 891 17.68 41.84 -31.38
CA THR A 891 18.26 42.89 -30.55
C THR A 891 19.02 43.92 -31.40
N GLN A 892 19.78 43.49 -32.41
CA GLN A 892 20.43 44.43 -33.32
C GLN A 892 19.42 45.29 -34.09
N GLU A 893 18.29 44.71 -34.48
CA GLU A 893 17.20 45.43 -35.13
C GLU A 893 16.50 46.41 -34.18
N ALA A 894 16.27 46.01 -32.93
CA ALA A 894 15.73 46.90 -31.92
C ALA A 894 16.69 48.07 -31.63
N LEU A 895 18.00 47.81 -31.50
CA LEU A 895 19.00 48.87 -31.33
C LEU A 895 19.03 49.84 -32.52
N LYS A 896 18.93 49.33 -33.75
CA LYS A 896 18.81 50.16 -34.97
C LYS A 896 17.55 51.03 -34.93
N ALA A 897 16.40 50.44 -34.66
CA ALA A 897 15.13 51.15 -34.59
C ALA A 897 15.06 52.16 -33.42
N LEU A 898 15.88 51.98 -32.40
CA LEU A 898 16.09 52.91 -31.29
C LEU A 898 17.23 53.90 -31.54
N GLY A 899 17.91 53.90 -32.70
CA GLY A 899 19.02 54.81 -33.00
C GLY A 899 20.22 54.66 -32.06
N LEU A 900 20.46 53.44 -31.57
CA LEU A 900 21.55 53.06 -30.63
C LEU A 900 22.72 52.35 -31.34
N SER A 901 22.70 52.25 -32.67
CA SER A 901 23.70 51.57 -33.49
C SER A 901 24.15 52.44 -34.68
N ASP A 902 25.42 52.38 -35.07
CA ASP A 902 25.94 53.10 -36.24
C ASP A 902 25.28 52.64 -37.55
N GLU A 903 24.82 53.59 -38.38
CA GLU A 903 24.32 53.34 -39.74
C GLU A 903 25.41 52.94 -40.74
N ASN A 904 26.70 53.05 -40.38
CA ASN A 904 27.85 52.77 -41.25
C ASN A 904 28.62 51.50 -40.86
N GLY A 905 27.92 50.37 -40.78
CA GLY A 905 28.55 49.04 -40.76
C GLY A 905 28.75 48.52 -42.19
N ASP A 906 29.94 48.76 -42.75
CA ASP A 906 30.37 48.32 -44.09
C ASP A 906 29.99 46.86 -44.40
N SER A 907 29.15 46.72 -45.43
CA SER A 907 29.07 45.53 -46.30
C SER A 907 29.74 45.78 -47.67
N SER A 908 30.49 46.88 -47.84
CA SER A 908 31.28 47.11 -49.06
C SER A 908 32.71 47.49 -48.72
N GLY A 909 33.65 46.61 -49.07
CA GLY A 909 35.07 46.89 -48.99
C GLY A 909 35.45 48.11 -49.81
N SER A 910 35.66 49.25 -49.14
CA SER A 910 36.61 50.25 -49.60
C SER A 910 37.21 50.97 -48.41
N GLU A 911 38.43 50.56 -48.06
CA GLU A 911 39.31 51.30 -47.15
C GLU A 911 39.55 52.69 -47.71
N ARG A 912 38.88 53.71 -47.17
CA ARG A 912 39.33 55.12 -47.18
C ARG A 912 38.48 56.02 -46.28
N SER A 913 38.46 55.71 -44.98
CA SER A 913 38.57 56.74 -43.93
C SER A 913 38.93 56.04 -42.62
N GLY A 914 40.16 56.28 -42.13
CA GLY A 914 40.58 55.76 -40.84
C GLY A 914 39.91 56.57 -39.74
N PHE A 915 38.96 55.98 -39.01
CA PHE A 915 38.82 56.04 -37.54
C PHE A 915 37.49 55.42 -37.05
N SER A 916 37.59 54.44 -36.13
CA SER A 916 36.87 54.40 -34.83
C SER A 916 35.91 53.25 -34.47
N GLY A 917 35.39 52.43 -35.41
CA GLY A 917 34.46 51.33 -35.08
C GLY A 917 35.15 50.02 -34.67
N LEU A 918 35.95 49.45 -35.57
CA LEU A 918 36.69 48.19 -35.37
C LEU A 918 37.76 48.28 -34.26
N SER A 919 38.34 49.46 -34.03
CA SER A 919 39.32 49.66 -32.95
C SER A 919 38.69 49.63 -31.56
N PHE A 920 37.48 50.17 -31.39
CA PHE A 920 36.74 50.12 -30.13
C PHE A 920 36.40 48.68 -29.74
N LEU A 921 35.83 47.91 -30.67
CA LEU A 921 35.43 46.53 -30.41
C LEU A 921 36.63 45.63 -30.07
N ARG A 922 37.75 45.77 -30.78
CA ARG A 922 38.98 45.03 -30.49
C ARG A 922 39.50 45.34 -29.09
N GLU A 923 39.50 46.61 -28.69
CA GLU A 923 39.91 47.04 -27.36
C GLU A 923 38.98 46.49 -26.27
N ALA A 924 37.68 46.68 -26.43
CA ALA A 924 36.66 46.24 -25.48
C ALA A 924 36.73 44.72 -25.24
N ARG A 925 36.81 43.95 -26.33
CA ARG A 925 36.98 42.49 -26.27
C ARG A 925 38.27 42.07 -25.58
N ARG A 926 39.40 42.75 -25.84
CA ARG A 926 40.67 42.45 -25.17
C ARG A 926 40.55 42.69 -23.66
N GLN A 927 40.07 43.87 -23.24
CA GLN A 927 39.99 44.19 -21.81
C GLN A 927 39.00 43.30 -21.06
N CYS A 928 37.83 43.00 -21.63
CA CYS A 928 36.88 42.09 -21.00
C CYS A 928 37.44 40.65 -20.91
N ARG A 929 38.21 40.19 -21.91
CA ARG A 929 38.87 38.89 -21.87
C ARG A 929 39.92 38.83 -20.76
N ASP A 930 40.76 39.86 -20.65
CA ASP A 930 41.78 39.94 -19.62
C ASP A 930 41.16 39.97 -18.21
N ALA A 931 39.96 40.54 -18.08
CA ALA A 931 39.19 40.56 -16.82
C ALA A 931 38.50 39.23 -16.49
N LEU A 932 38.00 38.48 -17.49
CA LEU A 932 37.33 37.19 -17.28
C LEU A 932 38.31 36.02 -17.14
N LEU A 933 39.52 36.13 -17.70
CA LEU A 933 40.54 35.08 -17.83
C LEU A 933 40.11 33.90 -18.72
N GLU A 934 38.96 33.30 -18.44
CA GLU A 934 38.40 32.15 -19.13
C GLU A 934 36.90 32.30 -19.38
N TRP A 935 36.35 31.47 -20.29
CA TRP A 935 34.92 31.48 -20.52
C TRP A 935 34.18 30.85 -19.35
N GLN A 936 33.14 31.53 -18.90
CA GLN A 936 32.20 31.03 -17.90
C GLN A 936 30.78 31.11 -18.46
N ILE A 937 29.89 30.26 -17.93
CA ILE A 937 28.47 30.35 -18.27
C ILE A 937 27.96 31.77 -18.00
N PRO A 938 27.26 32.40 -18.96
CA PRO A 938 26.69 33.73 -18.78
C PRO A 938 25.76 33.79 -17.57
N SER A 939 26.13 34.64 -16.61
CA SER A 939 25.43 34.89 -15.35
C SER A 939 25.64 36.35 -14.95
N VAL A 940 24.94 36.80 -13.90
CA VAL A 940 25.15 38.14 -13.34
C VAL A 940 26.63 38.40 -13.02
N HIS A 941 27.39 37.38 -12.62
CA HIS A 941 28.79 37.51 -12.23
C HIS A 941 29.80 37.42 -13.38
N SER A 942 29.43 36.79 -14.50
CA SER A 942 30.32 36.60 -15.66
C SER A 942 30.04 37.55 -16.83
N ILE A 943 28.96 38.32 -16.76
CA ILE A 943 28.65 39.37 -17.73
C ILE A 943 29.40 40.65 -17.34
N LEU A 944 30.21 41.16 -18.28
CA LEU A 944 30.96 42.40 -18.12
C LEU A 944 30.51 43.44 -19.15
N ALA A 945 30.66 44.71 -18.76
CA ALA A 945 30.49 45.85 -19.65
C ALA A 945 31.83 46.57 -19.83
N TYR A 946 32.12 47.04 -21.03
CA TYR A 946 33.21 47.98 -21.28
C TYR A 946 32.63 49.29 -21.80
N ALA A 947 33.00 50.41 -21.17
CA ALA A 947 32.49 51.72 -21.55
C ALA A 947 33.62 52.73 -21.77
N LYS A 948 33.38 53.65 -22.69
CA LYS A 948 34.24 54.78 -23.04
C LYS A 948 33.35 55.94 -23.46
N TRP A 949 33.59 57.16 -22.96
CA TRP A 949 32.76 58.30 -23.33
C TRP A 949 33.53 59.61 -23.37
N LYS A 950 33.02 60.54 -24.18
CA LYS A 950 33.35 61.97 -24.13
C LYS A 950 32.05 62.74 -24.34
N VAL A 951 31.57 63.38 -23.28
CA VAL A 951 30.37 64.24 -23.29
C VAL A 951 30.72 65.61 -22.74
N VAL A 952 30.09 66.64 -23.29
CA VAL A 952 30.40 68.05 -23.03
C VAL A 952 29.10 68.79 -22.72
N HIS A 953 29.12 69.61 -21.69
CA HIS A 953 28.04 70.52 -21.36
C HIS A 953 28.27 71.89 -22.02
N PRO A 954 27.22 72.65 -22.40
CA PRO A 954 27.36 74.00 -22.98
C PRO A 954 28.15 75.00 -22.11
N SER A 955 28.30 74.74 -20.81
CA SER A 955 29.15 75.54 -19.91
C SER A 955 30.67 75.33 -20.10
N GLY A 956 31.08 74.38 -20.95
CA GLY A 956 32.46 73.96 -21.15
C GLY A 956 32.93 72.84 -20.22
N ALA A 957 32.06 72.28 -19.38
CA ALA A 957 32.39 71.12 -18.56
C ALA A 957 32.50 69.85 -19.44
N GLU A 958 33.63 69.16 -19.41
CA GLU A 958 33.85 67.91 -20.14
C GLU A 958 33.90 66.70 -19.18
N CYS A 959 33.19 65.63 -19.52
CA CYS A 959 33.26 64.33 -18.86
C CYS A 959 33.87 63.30 -19.81
N VAL A 960 35.07 62.80 -19.48
CA VAL A 960 35.83 61.88 -20.34
C VAL A 960 36.21 60.62 -19.59
N LEU A 961 35.86 59.47 -20.15
CA LEU A 961 36.38 58.16 -19.74
C LEU A 961 37.16 57.55 -20.91
N ALA A 962 38.45 57.30 -20.71
CA ALA A 962 39.33 56.75 -21.75
C ALA A 962 39.01 55.30 -22.14
N GLY A 963 38.38 54.54 -21.23
CA GLY A 963 38.00 53.13 -21.36
C GLY A 963 38.07 52.41 -20.01
N ARG A 964 37.02 51.70 -19.60
CA ARG A 964 36.99 50.93 -18.35
C ARG A 964 36.06 49.72 -18.46
N VAL A 965 36.46 48.62 -17.83
CA VAL A 965 35.62 47.43 -17.61
C VAL A 965 34.82 47.58 -16.31
N PHE A 966 33.56 47.22 -16.37
CA PHE A 966 32.59 47.23 -15.28
C PHE A 966 32.04 45.82 -15.09
N ALA A 967 31.88 45.42 -13.84
CA ALA A 967 31.26 44.16 -13.44
C ALA A 967 29.92 44.44 -12.77
N SER A 968 29.03 43.45 -12.74
CA SER A 968 27.73 43.57 -12.08
C SER A 968 27.90 43.68 -10.56
N GLN A 969 27.71 44.88 -10.04
CA GLN A 969 27.79 45.20 -8.61
C GLN A 969 26.62 46.10 -8.23
N LEU A 970 26.39 46.29 -6.91
CA LEU A 970 25.46 47.30 -6.45
C LEU A 970 25.99 48.70 -6.84
N PRO A 971 25.15 49.59 -7.38
CA PRO A 971 25.59 50.93 -7.74
C PRO A 971 26.09 51.70 -6.51
N GLN A 972 27.19 52.43 -6.67
CA GLN A 972 27.69 53.41 -5.70
C GLN A 972 27.43 54.82 -6.24
N ALA A 973 26.15 55.19 -6.35
CA ALA A 973 25.71 56.50 -6.85
C ALA A 973 24.65 57.08 -5.91
N GLU A 974 24.42 58.39 -5.99
CA GLU A 974 23.37 59.08 -5.20
C GLU A 974 21.98 58.52 -5.52
N GLU A 975 21.10 58.46 -4.52
CA GLU A 975 19.77 57.82 -4.63
C GLU A 975 18.91 58.41 -5.77
N GLU A 976 19.02 59.73 -5.98
CA GLU A 976 18.34 60.46 -7.05
C GLU A 976 18.82 60.02 -8.45
N LEU A 977 20.12 59.73 -8.61
CA LEU A 977 20.69 59.23 -9.86
C LEU A 977 20.34 57.75 -10.08
N VAL A 978 20.32 56.96 -9.01
CA VAL A 978 19.92 55.55 -9.06
C VAL A 978 18.47 55.41 -9.54
N ALA A 979 17.60 56.35 -9.16
CA ALA A 979 16.21 56.41 -9.60
C ALA A 979 16.04 56.70 -11.09
N LEU A 980 16.97 57.43 -11.74
CA LEU A 980 16.90 57.73 -13.19
C LEU A 980 17.12 56.49 -14.07
N LEU A 981 17.77 55.44 -13.55
CA LEU A 981 18.02 54.19 -14.25
C LEU A 981 17.48 53.00 -13.44
N ARG A 982 16.15 52.94 -13.32
CA ARG A 982 15.46 51.86 -12.62
C ARG A 982 15.46 50.59 -13.49
N PRO A 983 16.03 49.47 -13.01
CA PRO A 983 15.82 48.17 -13.64
C PRO A 983 14.42 47.67 -13.28
N PHE A 984 13.78 46.95 -14.21
CA PHE A 984 12.51 46.26 -13.96
C PHE A 984 12.70 44.75 -13.77
N ALA A 985 13.91 44.34 -13.40
CA ALA A 985 14.24 42.96 -13.05
C ALA A 985 14.40 42.83 -11.52
N THR A 986 14.11 41.65 -10.98
CA THR A 986 14.30 41.35 -9.54
C THR A 986 15.78 41.43 -9.10
N CYS A 987 16.73 41.31 -10.03
CA CYS A 987 18.14 41.54 -9.78
C CYS A 987 18.52 42.96 -10.20
N GLU A 988 19.04 43.77 -9.28
CA GLU A 988 19.45 45.16 -9.57
C GLU A 988 20.89 45.29 -10.11
N ARG A 989 21.62 44.18 -10.19
CA ARG A 989 23.06 44.15 -10.47
C ARG A 989 23.28 43.91 -11.96
N PHE A 990 23.57 44.97 -12.70
CA PHE A 990 23.91 44.91 -14.13
C PHE A 990 25.19 45.70 -14.38
N ALA A 991 26.18 45.08 -15.05
CA ALA A 991 27.46 45.72 -15.37
C ALA A 991 27.28 47.03 -16.17
N GLU A 992 26.37 47.02 -17.14
CA GLU A 992 26.02 48.21 -17.91
C GLU A 992 25.37 49.28 -17.05
N ARG A 993 24.52 48.92 -16.08
CA ARG A 993 23.86 49.90 -15.21
C ARG A 993 24.88 50.63 -14.36
N VAL A 994 25.86 49.90 -13.82
CA VAL A 994 26.98 50.51 -13.08
C VAL A 994 27.76 51.47 -13.98
N ALA A 995 28.02 51.10 -15.24
CA ALA A 995 28.70 51.98 -16.19
C ALA A 995 27.89 53.25 -16.51
N LEU A 996 26.58 53.12 -16.74
CA LEU A 996 25.69 54.25 -17.07
C LEU A 996 25.46 55.17 -15.86
N LEU A 997 25.32 54.62 -14.64
CA LEU A 997 25.24 55.43 -13.43
C LEU A 997 26.56 56.16 -13.13
N THR A 998 27.70 55.54 -13.43
CA THR A 998 29.01 56.20 -13.33
C THR A 998 29.12 57.40 -14.30
N LEU A 999 28.55 57.27 -15.50
CA LEU A 999 28.46 58.38 -16.46
C LEU A 999 27.58 59.51 -15.90
N LEU A 1000 26.37 59.20 -15.42
CA LEU A 1000 25.44 60.19 -14.86
C LEU A 1000 26.02 60.90 -13.62
N GLN A 1001 26.69 60.16 -12.74
CA GLN A 1001 27.41 60.72 -11.58
C GLN A 1001 28.49 61.71 -12.04
N ALA A 1002 29.33 61.32 -13.00
CA ALA A 1002 30.39 62.20 -13.52
C ALA A 1002 29.82 63.47 -14.18
N MET A 1003 28.74 63.32 -14.96
CA MET A 1003 28.02 64.45 -15.56
C MET A 1003 27.50 65.39 -14.47
N SER A 1004 26.77 64.86 -13.49
CA SER A 1004 26.19 65.61 -12.37
C SER A 1004 27.26 66.38 -11.57
N GLU A 1005 28.37 65.72 -11.21
CA GLU A 1005 29.48 66.34 -10.49
C GLU A 1005 30.11 67.50 -11.28
N SER A 1006 30.24 67.37 -12.60
CA SER A 1006 30.87 68.39 -13.45
C SER A 1006 30.06 69.68 -13.60
N ILE A 1007 28.76 69.65 -13.29
CA ILE A 1007 27.85 70.81 -13.29
C ILE A 1007 27.37 71.19 -11.88
N GLY A 1008 27.96 70.61 -10.82
CA GLY A 1008 27.64 70.93 -9.42
C GLY A 1008 26.29 70.37 -8.95
N GLN A 1009 25.98 69.11 -9.28
CA GLN A 1009 24.81 68.35 -8.82
C GLN A 1009 23.44 68.89 -9.26
N ARG A 1010 23.36 69.51 -10.45
CA ARG A 1010 22.11 70.05 -11.01
C ARG A 1010 21.46 69.06 -11.99
N LEU A 1011 20.64 68.14 -11.49
CA LEU A 1011 20.09 67.03 -12.28
C LEU A 1011 19.27 67.47 -13.51
N GLU A 1012 18.49 68.56 -13.42
CA GLU A 1012 17.76 69.13 -14.55
C GLU A 1012 18.64 69.56 -15.74
N GLN A 1013 19.94 69.80 -15.55
CA GLN A 1013 20.87 70.18 -16.63
C GLN A 1013 21.54 68.97 -17.31
N LEU A 1014 21.24 67.74 -16.86
CA LEU A 1014 21.75 66.52 -17.51
C LEU A 1014 21.26 66.38 -18.97
N ALA A 1015 20.12 67.00 -19.31
CA ALA A 1015 19.57 67.03 -20.66
C ALA A 1015 20.41 67.83 -21.67
N ASP A 1016 21.29 68.70 -21.18
CA ASP A 1016 22.07 69.62 -22.01
C ASP A 1016 23.41 69.06 -22.49
N PHE A 1017 23.89 67.96 -21.88
CA PHE A 1017 25.11 67.31 -22.31
C PHE A 1017 24.98 66.70 -23.71
N GLU A 1018 25.97 66.95 -24.56
CA GLU A 1018 26.10 66.37 -25.89
C GLU A 1018 27.41 65.58 -26.04
N GLY A 1019 27.41 64.55 -26.87
CA GLY A 1019 28.63 63.78 -27.16
C GLY A 1019 28.38 62.31 -27.45
N HIS A 1020 29.43 61.49 -27.28
CA HIS A 1020 29.45 60.09 -27.66
C HIS A 1020 29.78 59.18 -26.48
N VAL A 1021 28.95 58.17 -26.26
CA VAL A 1021 29.15 57.06 -25.33
C VAL A 1021 29.30 55.78 -26.13
N LYS A 1022 30.39 55.04 -25.94
CA LYS A 1022 30.60 53.71 -26.51
C LYS A 1022 30.47 52.68 -25.39
N LEU A 1023 29.55 51.71 -25.57
CA LEU A 1023 29.24 50.68 -24.59
C LEU A 1023 29.28 49.31 -25.26
N TYR A 1024 30.02 48.39 -24.66
CA TYR A 1024 30.13 47.00 -25.11
C TYR A 1024 29.70 46.05 -24.00
N LEU A 1025 28.93 45.02 -24.34
CA LEU A 1025 28.60 43.91 -23.44
C LEU A 1025 29.17 42.59 -23.92
N THR A 1026 29.61 41.75 -22.98
CA THR A 1026 30.07 40.39 -23.31
C THR A 1026 28.95 39.42 -23.70
N HIS A 1027 27.67 39.79 -23.50
CA HIS A 1027 26.49 38.98 -23.81
C HIS A 1027 25.37 39.79 -24.49
N VAL A 1028 24.38 39.08 -25.07
CA VAL A 1028 23.17 39.67 -25.67
C VAL A 1028 22.37 40.47 -24.63
N PRO A 1029 22.19 41.80 -24.79
CA PRO A 1029 21.52 42.62 -23.79
C PRO A 1029 20.08 42.16 -23.53
N SER A 1030 19.66 42.29 -22.27
CA SER A 1030 18.30 41.96 -21.84
C SER A 1030 17.30 43.05 -22.24
N LEU A 1031 16.00 42.76 -22.15
CA LEU A 1031 14.97 43.80 -22.27
C LEU A 1031 15.15 44.91 -21.20
N CYS A 1032 15.61 44.54 -19.99
CA CYS A 1032 15.92 45.49 -18.93
C CYS A 1032 17.07 46.42 -19.35
N THR A 1033 18.09 45.89 -20.01
CA THR A 1033 19.20 46.67 -20.59
C THR A 1033 18.70 47.68 -21.62
N LEU A 1034 17.83 47.25 -22.55
CA LEU A 1034 17.25 48.15 -23.55
C LEU A 1034 16.39 49.25 -22.89
N GLY A 1035 15.61 48.90 -21.87
CA GLY A 1035 14.81 49.86 -21.10
C GLY A 1035 15.67 50.89 -20.36
N MET A 1036 16.79 50.47 -19.77
CA MET A 1036 17.74 51.40 -19.12
C MET A 1036 18.42 52.35 -20.12
N LEU A 1037 18.74 51.87 -21.33
CA LEU A 1037 19.25 52.73 -22.40
C LEU A 1037 18.21 53.77 -22.85
N CYS A 1038 16.93 53.37 -22.96
CA CYS A 1038 15.84 54.29 -23.26
C CYS A 1038 15.65 55.34 -22.15
N GLN A 1039 15.72 54.95 -20.87
CA GLN A 1039 15.67 55.88 -19.73
C GLN A 1039 16.80 56.92 -19.81
N LEU A 1040 18.05 56.48 -20.02
CA LEU A 1040 19.20 57.37 -20.16
C LEU A 1040 19.01 58.39 -21.29
N LEU A 1041 18.53 57.94 -22.45
CA LEU A 1041 18.27 58.83 -23.60
C LEU A 1041 17.05 59.73 -23.39
N SER A 1042 16.13 59.38 -22.50
CA SER A 1042 15.06 60.27 -22.08
C SER A 1042 15.58 61.39 -21.17
N THR A 1043 16.53 61.06 -20.29
CA THR A 1043 17.20 62.02 -19.40
C THR A 1043 18.19 62.93 -20.16
N SER A 1044 18.95 62.38 -21.10
CA SER A 1044 20.01 63.07 -21.83
C SER A 1044 19.89 62.86 -23.34
N PRO A 1045 18.91 63.51 -24.01
CA PRO A 1045 18.56 63.22 -25.40
C PRO A 1045 19.61 63.65 -26.43
N LYS A 1046 20.54 64.55 -26.07
CA LYS A 1046 21.62 65.03 -26.96
C LYS A 1046 22.85 64.13 -26.95
N ILE A 1047 22.88 63.08 -26.12
CA ILE A 1047 23.95 62.08 -26.10
C ILE A 1047 23.67 61.01 -27.16
N SER A 1048 24.70 60.63 -27.90
CA SER A 1048 24.68 59.47 -28.80
C SER A 1048 25.34 58.26 -28.12
N ILE A 1049 24.69 57.09 -28.21
CA ILE A 1049 25.21 55.85 -27.65
C ILE A 1049 25.51 54.87 -28.79
N HIS A 1050 26.77 54.44 -28.88
CA HIS A 1050 27.22 53.36 -29.75
C HIS A 1050 27.27 52.08 -28.92
N PHE A 1051 26.25 51.24 -29.10
CA PHE A 1051 26.12 49.99 -28.35
C PHE A 1051 26.58 48.79 -29.19
N ALA A 1052 27.41 47.92 -28.61
CA ALA A 1052 27.79 46.66 -29.22
C ALA A 1052 27.77 45.52 -28.21
N PHE A 1053 27.64 44.29 -28.70
CA PHE A 1053 27.66 43.12 -27.83
C PHE A 1053 28.15 41.86 -28.54
N ASP A 1054 28.60 40.89 -27.77
CA ASP A 1054 28.87 39.53 -28.24
C ASP A 1054 27.77 38.56 -27.79
N ASP A 1055 27.66 37.43 -28.50
CA ASP A 1055 26.92 36.28 -28.02
C ASP A 1055 27.89 35.38 -27.24
N ALA A 1056 27.81 35.44 -25.91
CA ALA A 1056 28.68 34.70 -25.01
C ALA A 1056 28.59 33.17 -25.20
N TRP A 1057 27.51 32.65 -25.77
CA TRP A 1057 27.36 31.23 -26.04
C TRP A 1057 28.12 30.77 -27.28
N ARG A 1058 28.39 31.68 -28.22
CA ARG A 1058 29.17 31.42 -29.44
C ARG A 1058 30.61 31.88 -29.36
N SER A 1059 30.85 32.99 -28.66
CA SER A 1059 32.16 33.60 -28.59
C SER A 1059 32.51 34.06 -27.19
N PHE A 1060 33.75 33.86 -26.79
CA PHE A 1060 34.32 34.44 -25.59
C PHE A 1060 35.03 35.73 -25.97
N CYS A 1061 34.39 36.88 -25.75
CA CYS A 1061 34.89 38.20 -26.15
C CYS A 1061 35.38 38.22 -27.61
N GLY A 1062 34.60 37.68 -28.54
CA GLY A 1062 34.92 37.63 -29.97
C GLY A 1062 35.85 36.49 -30.42
N ASN A 1063 36.36 35.65 -29.51
CA ASN A 1063 37.01 34.38 -29.90
C ASN A 1063 35.94 33.28 -30.01
N PRO A 1064 35.88 32.48 -31.08
CA PRO A 1064 34.93 31.36 -31.17
C PRO A 1064 35.10 30.38 -30.01
N ARG A 1065 33.99 29.92 -29.41
CA ARG A 1065 34.02 28.88 -28.36
C ARG A 1065 34.24 27.47 -28.92
N VAL A 1066 33.75 27.23 -30.12
CA VAL A 1066 33.96 25.98 -30.86
C VAL A 1066 34.97 26.30 -31.96
N ALA A 1067 36.14 25.66 -31.91
CA ALA A 1067 37.09 25.74 -33.01
C ALA A 1067 36.41 25.19 -34.26
N ALA A 1068 36.46 25.94 -35.37
CA ALA A 1068 36.17 25.37 -36.68
C ALA A 1068 37.26 24.33 -36.96
N THR A 1069 36.98 23.07 -36.64
CA THR A 1069 37.84 21.93 -36.99
C THR A 1069 37.81 21.69 -38.49
#